data_AF-A0A1V5GKA7-F1
#
_entry.id   AF-A0A1V5GKA7-F1
#
_cell.length_a   1.000
_cell.length_b   1.000
_cell.length_c   1.000
_cell.angle_alpha   90.00
_cell.angle_beta   90.00
_cell.angle_gamma   90.00
#
_symmetry.space_group_name_H-M   'P 1'
#
loop_
_entity.id
_entity.type
_entity.pdbx_description
1 polymer ?
#
loop_
_entity_poly.entity_id
_entity_poly.type
_entity_poly.pdbx_seq_one_letter_code
_entity_poly.pdbx_strand_id
1 'polypeptide(L)'
;MMDRKNGFLRTAALFMSAVIISGSGAFAVPSLEAEAAVMKNQDGVYLNEALSCSGNGNFTESRDQWLMTLDNYSVTDFYIGTPFSDWAYAASPYGDKWQFNEGYGWIMDKYGGDEVNGSMNCTGFLWHILSKSISDYTGVSMSVASEAVPILNHFNEQGFSCSSWNGGGNRWYDFISENNVHYYEFNTKAEMLSSGVLQKGDIIWCVDSNCGTLMKGLKTPSDDHHVGIYMGDGGDDLWWQSGPIYGNGDKRDQQNSINPIYGCSVSNTYIVLPWSESDGASTPAKPPHEPYMYNSDGWYMGEAINMASLNTCAADLGKWQNFIDEYTSNDYYKGTPYIDWVFASSPKGDRWQMNEWSVSEMLKVGGTYEEGGLNCMGFVWHAIAKGLSVESGLDISQTGQYVPFSSYFNGLGLSRKCWATPGGSGGWTVFVDYYNLHYYEFPTKEEMLSSGVLQKGDIIWCVDGSVGLGMAGLRTIADNHHIGIYTGNGTSDSWWQSGPVKADGDLVNVGTDVCPIYGAAAKNTYVVLPWAKKAEPVVTTTTSTTTSTTTTTTTTMTTTAVTTTSTSSAASETTTVSETVTSDTIVTETETTQPVETTTAATTSEVPVQTDPNVVLRSDAGEKIFSSGVKASDIAESAKIVDDDGFVSEFKPEELSFGRDRETPEMHFVRDGNVFKCLVDIYFGDILVGSPEVTRVLKGDVNLDGIINAVDASAVLTYYAKHSTEQEYYFTTREEPLESELKERMAFLAADIDTESGNCGQDDSGGISAKDATAILTFYAKQSAGHNITWNDLFE
;
A
#
# COMPACT_ATOMS: atom_id res chain seq x y z
N MET A 1 12.99 -58.79 34.51
CA MET A 1 11.53 -59.00 34.35
C MET A 1 10.87 -57.92 33.49
N MET A 2 11.62 -57.22 32.62
CA MET A 2 11.12 -56.07 31.85
C MET A 2 10.78 -56.41 30.38
N ASP A 3 11.45 -57.41 29.77
CA ASP A 3 11.27 -57.77 28.36
C ASP A 3 9.87 -58.24 27.95
N ARG A 4 9.00 -58.58 28.91
CA ARG A 4 7.61 -58.99 28.62
C ARG A 4 6.61 -57.84 28.48
N LYS A 5 6.97 -56.59 28.82
CA LYS A 5 6.07 -55.44 28.54
C LYS A 5 6.24 -54.89 27.12
N ASN A 6 7.46 -54.82 26.60
CA ASN A 6 7.74 -54.19 25.30
C ASN A 6 7.22 -55.01 24.10
N GLY A 7 7.04 -56.33 24.26
CA GLY A 7 6.42 -57.17 23.23
C GLY A 7 4.93 -56.83 23.00
N PHE A 8 4.16 -56.66 24.08
CA PHE A 8 2.71 -56.47 23.99
C PHE A 8 2.33 -55.14 23.32
N LEU A 9 3.08 -54.08 23.61
CA LEU A 9 2.91 -52.75 22.98
C LEU A 9 3.18 -52.79 21.46
N ARG A 10 4.21 -53.51 21.01
CA ARG A 10 4.52 -53.64 19.58
C ARG A 10 3.47 -54.47 18.81
N THR A 11 2.86 -55.48 19.44
CA THR A 11 1.75 -56.22 18.81
C THR A 11 0.45 -55.40 18.76
N ALA A 12 0.17 -54.58 19.78
CA ALA A 12 -1.00 -53.71 19.80
C ALA A 12 -0.94 -52.64 18.70
N ALA A 13 0.21 -51.96 18.52
CA ALA A 13 0.39 -50.94 17.49
C ALA A 13 0.17 -51.48 16.07
N LEU A 14 0.69 -52.67 15.76
CA LEU A 14 0.52 -53.32 14.45
C LEU A 14 -0.92 -53.80 14.19
N PHE A 15 -1.70 -54.10 15.24
CA PHE A 15 -3.13 -54.38 15.07
C PHE A 15 -3.95 -53.12 14.84
N MET A 16 -3.61 -52.00 15.50
CA MET A 16 -4.24 -50.70 15.26
C MET A 16 -4.02 -50.21 13.83
N SER A 17 -2.78 -50.28 13.30
CA SER A 17 -2.50 -49.89 11.92
C SER A 17 -3.20 -50.77 10.88
N ALA A 18 -3.37 -52.07 11.16
CA ALA A 18 -4.08 -52.98 10.27
C ALA A 18 -5.59 -52.67 10.21
N VAL A 19 -6.22 -52.33 11.33
CA VAL A 19 -7.65 -51.96 11.37
C VAL A 19 -7.89 -50.67 10.58
N ILE A 20 -7.07 -49.63 10.79
CA ILE A 20 -7.19 -48.33 10.09
C ILE A 20 -7.09 -48.50 8.56
N ILE A 21 -6.16 -49.32 8.07
CA ILE A 21 -5.98 -49.57 6.62
C ILE A 21 -7.09 -50.45 6.02
N SER A 22 -7.87 -51.16 6.84
CA SER A 22 -9.03 -51.95 6.40
C SER A 22 -10.39 -51.25 6.51
N GLY A 23 -10.45 -50.11 7.21
CA GLY A 23 -11.66 -49.30 7.37
C GLY A 23 -11.86 -48.23 6.29
N SER A 24 -10.82 -47.88 5.54
CA SER A 24 -10.83 -46.85 4.48
C SER A 24 -11.43 -47.32 3.14
N GLY A 25 -12.21 -48.41 3.15
CA GLY A 25 -12.98 -48.89 2.01
C GLY A 25 -14.48 -48.85 2.29
N ALA A 26 -15.23 -48.14 1.45
CA ALA A 26 -16.69 -48.04 1.49
C ALA A 26 -17.33 -47.30 2.69
N PHE A 27 -16.76 -46.14 3.05
CA PHE A 27 -17.61 -44.95 3.18
C PHE A 27 -17.29 -43.97 2.05
N ALA A 28 -18.01 -44.13 0.93
CA ALA A 28 -18.31 -43.00 0.09
C ALA A 28 -19.28 -42.10 0.88
N VAL A 29 -18.73 -41.23 1.72
CA VAL A 29 -19.39 -39.95 1.98
C VAL A 29 -19.64 -39.36 0.60
N PRO A 30 -20.86 -38.92 0.25
CA PRO A 30 -21.02 -38.14 -0.96
C PRO A 30 -20.06 -36.95 -0.85
N SER A 31 -19.15 -36.82 -1.80
CA SER A 31 -18.68 -35.49 -2.12
C SER A 31 -19.95 -34.68 -2.40
N LEU A 32 -20.21 -33.68 -1.57
CA LEU A 32 -20.96 -32.52 -1.99
C LEU A 32 -20.07 -31.82 -3.02
N GLU A 33 -20.03 -32.40 -4.21
CA GLU A 33 -19.86 -31.63 -5.44
C GLU A 33 -20.95 -30.57 -5.36
N ALA A 34 -20.56 -29.33 -5.02
CA ALA A 34 -21.49 -28.23 -4.97
C ALA A 34 -22.16 -28.15 -6.35
N GLU A 35 -23.49 -28.30 -6.39
CA GLU A 35 -24.22 -28.33 -7.65
C GLU A 35 -24.00 -26.99 -8.34
N ALA A 36 -23.19 -27.00 -9.40
CA ALA A 36 -22.47 -25.82 -9.89
C ALA A 36 -23.43 -24.65 -10.09
N ALA A 37 -23.15 -23.52 -9.45
CA ALA A 37 -24.10 -22.44 -9.26
C ALA A 37 -24.69 -21.95 -10.60
N VAL A 38 -25.94 -22.31 -10.85
CA VAL A 38 -26.56 -22.09 -12.16
C VAL A 38 -27.01 -20.64 -12.29
N MET A 39 -26.20 -19.84 -13.00
CA MET A 39 -26.57 -18.48 -13.44
C MET A 39 -27.93 -18.53 -14.15
N LYS A 40 -28.83 -17.62 -13.76
CA LYS A 40 -30.14 -17.37 -14.38
C LYS A 40 -30.02 -16.24 -15.40
N ASN A 41 -30.99 -16.15 -16.31
CA ASN A 41 -31.00 -15.19 -17.42
C ASN A 41 -29.69 -15.28 -18.25
N GLN A 42 -29.30 -16.47 -18.71
CA GLN A 42 -28.01 -16.71 -19.38
C GLN A 42 -27.88 -15.96 -20.73
N ASP A 43 -28.99 -15.75 -21.45
CA ASP A 43 -29.07 -14.87 -22.63
C ASP A 43 -29.27 -13.38 -22.23
N GLY A 44 -28.71 -12.97 -21.09
CA GLY A 44 -28.91 -11.68 -20.42
C GLY A 44 -27.74 -10.72 -20.55
N VAL A 45 -27.63 -9.83 -19.56
CA VAL A 45 -26.55 -8.85 -19.39
C VAL A 45 -26.15 -8.74 -17.92
N TYR A 46 -24.95 -8.23 -17.64
CA TYR A 46 -24.50 -7.95 -16.28
C TYR A 46 -25.11 -6.66 -15.70
N LEU A 47 -24.92 -6.43 -14.39
CA LEU A 47 -25.55 -5.28 -13.74
C LEU A 47 -25.04 -3.93 -14.28
N ASN A 48 -23.74 -3.81 -14.56
CA ASN A 48 -23.17 -2.58 -15.11
C ASN A 48 -23.71 -2.26 -16.53
N GLU A 49 -23.90 -3.29 -17.36
CA GLU A 49 -24.52 -3.19 -18.68
C GLU A 49 -26.00 -2.79 -18.58
N ALA A 50 -26.75 -3.34 -17.63
CA ALA A 50 -28.15 -3.00 -17.40
C ALA A 50 -28.34 -1.55 -16.91
N LEU A 51 -27.44 -1.07 -16.05
CA LEU A 51 -27.39 0.33 -15.62
C LEU A 51 -27.03 1.24 -16.80
N SER A 52 -26.03 0.88 -17.62
CA SER A 52 -25.67 1.58 -18.85
C SER A 52 -26.85 1.72 -19.82
N CYS A 53 -27.53 0.60 -20.14
CA CYS A 53 -28.72 0.60 -20.99
C CYS A 53 -29.85 1.48 -20.42
N SER A 54 -30.06 1.43 -19.10
CA SER A 54 -31.05 2.27 -18.40
C SER A 54 -30.69 3.76 -18.46
N GLY A 55 -29.39 4.09 -18.45
CA GLY A 55 -28.85 5.42 -18.73
C GLY A 55 -28.87 5.83 -20.21
N ASN A 56 -29.61 5.13 -21.08
CA ASN A 56 -29.63 5.28 -22.54
C ASN A 56 -28.26 5.08 -23.23
N GLY A 57 -27.32 4.39 -22.58
CA GLY A 57 -25.94 4.22 -23.04
C GLY A 57 -25.07 5.47 -22.91
N ASN A 58 -25.50 6.47 -22.13
CA ASN A 58 -24.70 7.69 -21.88
C ASN A 58 -23.48 7.44 -20.99
N PHE A 59 -23.44 6.32 -20.28
CA PHE A 59 -22.34 5.90 -19.42
C PHE A 59 -22.27 4.38 -19.33
N THR A 60 -21.06 3.84 -19.30
CA THR A 60 -20.81 2.42 -19.02
C THR A 60 -19.70 2.35 -17.99
N GLU A 61 -20.04 1.88 -16.80
CA GLU A 61 -19.09 1.76 -15.69
C GLU A 61 -18.34 0.43 -15.81
N SER A 62 -17.00 0.49 -15.74
CA SER A 62 -16.17 -0.71 -15.70
C SER A 62 -16.23 -1.38 -14.33
N ARG A 63 -15.73 -2.61 -14.24
CA ARG A 63 -15.53 -3.27 -12.95
C ARG A 63 -14.55 -2.49 -12.07
N ASP A 64 -13.43 -2.05 -12.65
CA ASP A 64 -12.36 -1.33 -11.96
C ASP A 64 -12.87 0.00 -11.38
N GLN A 65 -13.64 0.77 -12.15
CA GLN A 65 -14.28 2.02 -11.69
C GLN A 65 -15.18 1.77 -10.47
N TRP A 66 -16.04 0.74 -10.54
CA TRP A 66 -16.89 0.39 -9.40
C TRP A 66 -16.07 -0.06 -8.18
N LEU A 67 -15.04 -0.89 -8.36
CA LEU A 67 -14.15 -1.29 -7.28
C LEU A 67 -13.42 -0.09 -6.64
N MET A 68 -12.95 0.86 -7.46
CA MET A 68 -12.34 2.10 -6.99
C MET A 68 -13.34 2.98 -6.21
N THR A 69 -14.60 3.09 -6.62
CA THR A 69 -15.65 3.74 -5.79
C THR A 69 -15.78 3.06 -4.44
N LEU A 70 -15.76 1.73 -4.41
CA LEU A 70 -15.89 0.98 -3.16
C LEU A 70 -14.70 1.20 -2.23
N ASP A 71 -13.47 1.14 -2.75
CA ASP A 71 -12.26 1.38 -1.95
C ASP A 71 -12.12 2.85 -1.52
N ASN A 72 -12.47 3.80 -2.39
CA ASN A 72 -12.47 5.24 -2.05
C ASN A 72 -13.44 5.56 -0.91
N TYR A 73 -14.67 5.03 -0.96
CA TYR A 73 -15.72 5.43 -0.02
C TYR A 73 -15.82 4.55 1.23
N SER A 74 -15.39 3.28 1.19
CA SER A 74 -15.47 2.35 2.33
C SER A 74 -14.58 2.73 3.52
N VAL A 75 -13.53 3.52 3.27
CA VAL A 75 -12.60 4.01 4.30
C VAL A 75 -12.95 5.41 4.83
N THR A 76 -14.08 5.99 4.39
CA THR A 76 -14.50 7.36 4.73
C THR A 76 -15.83 7.40 5.48
N ASP A 77 -16.03 8.46 6.26
CA ASP A 77 -17.30 8.76 6.94
C ASP A 77 -18.43 9.18 5.98
N PHE A 78 -18.14 9.43 4.70
CA PHE A 78 -19.13 9.85 3.69
C PHE A 78 -20.39 8.98 3.71
N TYR A 79 -20.20 7.65 3.82
CA TYR A 79 -21.27 6.69 4.08
C TYR A 79 -21.14 6.03 5.46
N ILE A 80 -19.95 5.56 5.85
CA ILE A 80 -19.76 4.72 7.05
C ILE A 80 -20.23 5.46 8.31
N GLY A 81 -21.12 4.82 9.08
CA GLY A 81 -21.71 5.42 10.28
C GLY A 81 -22.95 6.28 10.03
N THR A 82 -23.38 6.50 8.77
CA THR A 82 -24.67 7.15 8.49
C THR A 82 -25.80 6.37 9.19
N PRO A 83 -26.68 7.01 9.98
CA PRO A 83 -27.78 6.33 10.66
C PRO A 83 -28.73 5.59 9.71
N PHE A 84 -29.19 4.41 10.12
CA PHE A 84 -30.25 3.71 9.42
C PHE A 84 -31.59 4.45 9.54
N SER A 85 -32.45 4.30 8.54
CA SER A 85 -33.78 4.91 8.52
C SER A 85 -34.88 3.89 8.29
N ASP A 86 -35.94 3.93 9.12
CA ASP A 86 -37.21 3.24 8.85
C ASP A 86 -37.99 3.90 7.68
N TRP A 87 -37.54 5.04 7.14
CA TRP A 87 -38.20 5.67 6.01
C TRP A 87 -37.76 5.04 4.68
N ALA A 88 -38.72 4.46 3.96
CA ALA A 88 -38.49 3.77 2.69
C ALA A 88 -37.80 4.61 1.58
N TYR A 89 -37.85 5.95 1.66
CA TYR A 89 -37.19 6.85 0.69
C TYR A 89 -35.89 7.50 1.21
N ALA A 90 -35.38 7.12 2.38
CA ALA A 90 -34.16 7.71 2.94
C ALA A 90 -32.91 7.26 2.20
N ALA A 91 -32.21 8.21 1.57
CA ALA A 91 -31.06 7.99 0.70
C ALA A 91 -30.05 9.15 0.79
N SER A 92 -29.80 9.69 2.00
CA SER A 92 -28.92 10.84 2.24
C SER A 92 -27.74 10.46 3.14
N PRO A 93 -26.55 10.15 2.57
CA PRO A 93 -25.34 9.89 3.34
C PRO A 93 -24.92 11.05 4.25
N TYR A 94 -24.03 10.77 5.21
CA TYR A 94 -23.32 11.82 5.95
C TYR A 94 -22.66 12.84 5.01
N GLY A 95 -21.99 12.36 3.97
CA GLY A 95 -21.29 13.20 2.98
C GLY A 95 -22.20 13.89 1.96
N ASP A 96 -23.46 13.45 1.79
CA ASP A 96 -24.43 14.09 0.90
C ASP A 96 -25.85 14.10 1.51
N LYS A 97 -26.09 15.11 2.36
CA LYS A 97 -27.36 15.29 3.08
C LYS A 97 -28.45 15.94 2.21
N TRP A 98 -28.54 15.59 0.92
CA TRP A 98 -29.38 16.28 -0.08
C TRP A 98 -30.87 16.39 0.30
N GLN A 99 -31.49 15.35 0.88
CA GLN A 99 -32.92 15.42 1.27
C GLN A 99 -33.16 16.34 2.47
N PHE A 100 -32.17 16.51 3.36
CA PHE A 100 -32.24 17.52 4.43
C PHE A 100 -32.22 18.92 3.83
N ASN A 101 -31.31 19.17 2.87
CA ASN A 101 -31.20 20.44 2.15
C ASN A 101 -32.45 20.80 1.35
N GLU A 102 -33.20 19.81 0.86
CA GLU A 102 -34.52 20.00 0.21
C GLU A 102 -35.69 20.22 1.20
N GLY A 103 -35.45 20.09 2.51
CA GLY A 103 -36.45 20.32 3.55
C GLY A 103 -37.20 19.06 4.02
N TYR A 104 -36.72 17.86 3.70
CA TYR A 104 -37.26 16.59 4.21
C TYR A 104 -36.62 16.14 5.55
N GLY A 105 -35.76 16.96 6.18
CA GLY A 105 -35.15 16.63 7.48
C GLY A 105 -36.17 16.22 8.54
N TRP A 106 -37.32 16.92 8.63
CA TRP A 106 -38.38 16.61 9.59
C TRP A 106 -38.96 15.18 9.48
N ILE A 107 -38.88 14.53 8.31
CA ILE A 107 -39.32 13.15 8.12
C ILE A 107 -38.15 12.16 8.30
N MET A 108 -36.91 12.56 8.00
CA MET A 108 -35.70 11.80 8.34
C MET A 108 -35.54 11.63 9.86
N ASP A 109 -35.59 12.74 10.60
CA ASP A 109 -35.47 12.80 12.07
C ASP A 109 -36.52 11.90 12.75
N LYS A 110 -37.70 11.78 12.14
CA LYS A 110 -38.83 11.00 12.65
C LYS A 110 -38.59 9.47 12.55
N TYR A 111 -37.68 9.03 11.68
CA TYR A 111 -37.46 7.62 11.36
C TYR A 111 -36.02 7.14 11.62
N GLY A 112 -35.25 7.87 12.44
CA GLY A 112 -33.93 7.45 12.93
C GLY A 112 -32.73 8.20 12.34
N GLY A 113 -32.95 9.11 11.39
CA GLY A 113 -31.92 10.03 10.89
C GLY A 113 -31.66 11.23 11.80
N ASP A 114 -30.65 12.03 11.43
CA ASP A 114 -30.51 13.41 11.93
C ASP A 114 -29.72 14.30 10.94
N GLU A 115 -29.92 15.62 11.02
CA GLU A 115 -29.31 16.61 10.12
C GLU A 115 -27.77 16.72 10.22
N VAL A 116 -27.15 16.20 11.29
CA VAL A 116 -25.68 16.14 11.43
C VAL A 116 -25.14 14.91 10.71
N ASN A 117 -25.67 13.73 11.04
CA ASN A 117 -25.11 12.43 10.65
C ASN A 117 -25.70 11.85 9.35
N GLY A 118 -26.81 12.41 8.86
CA GLY A 118 -27.52 11.93 7.66
C GLY A 118 -28.59 10.88 7.98
N SER A 119 -29.10 10.21 6.95
CA SER A 119 -30.06 9.11 7.08
C SER A 119 -30.21 8.31 5.78
N MET A 120 -30.06 6.99 5.87
CA MET A 120 -30.29 6.09 4.73
C MET A 120 -30.82 4.71 5.14
N ASN A 121 -31.71 4.14 4.34
CA ASN A 121 -32.02 2.70 4.41
C ASN A 121 -31.11 1.90 3.45
N CYS A 122 -31.33 0.59 3.32
CA CYS A 122 -30.50 -0.29 2.51
C CYS A 122 -30.60 -0.05 0.99
N THR A 123 -31.79 0.18 0.44
CA THR A 123 -31.96 0.48 -0.99
C THR A 123 -31.55 1.91 -1.31
N GLY A 124 -31.78 2.86 -0.40
CA GLY A 124 -31.31 4.23 -0.50
C GLY A 124 -29.78 4.34 -0.45
N PHE A 125 -29.12 3.54 0.39
CA PHE A 125 -27.65 3.39 0.35
C PHE A 125 -27.19 2.93 -1.04
N LEU A 126 -27.69 1.78 -1.51
CA LEU A 126 -27.27 1.18 -2.77
C LEU A 126 -27.54 2.10 -3.96
N TRP A 127 -28.73 2.70 -4.03
CA TRP A 127 -29.09 3.67 -5.07
C TRP A 127 -28.13 4.87 -5.06
N HIS A 128 -27.78 5.40 -3.88
CA HIS A 128 -26.92 6.56 -3.77
C HIS A 128 -25.49 6.25 -4.22
N ILE A 129 -24.89 5.16 -3.76
CA ILE A 129 -23.48 4.85 -4.07
C ILE A 129 -23.29 4.46 -5.55
N LEU A 130 -24.24 3.76 -6.17
CA LEU A 130 -24.24 3.53 -7.62
C LEU A 130 -24.38 4.85 -8.40
N SER A 131 -25.33 5.72 -8.00
CA SER A 131 -25.50 7.04 -8.62
C SER A 131 -24.25 7.91 -8.46
N LYS A 132 -23.55 7.81 -7.33
CA LYS A 132 -22.32 8.56 -7.03
C LYS A 132 -21.15 8.08 -7.87
N SER A 133 -20.97 6.76 -8.00
CA SER A 133 -19.99 6.12 -8.88
C SER A 133 -20.10 6.64 -10.31
N ILE A 134 -21.31 6.55 -10.88
CA ILE A 134 -21.64 7.09 -12.21
C ILE A 134 -21.35 8.60 -12.28
N SER A 135 -21.76 9.38 -11.28
CA SER A 135 -21.58 10.84 -11.25
C SER A 135 -20.09 11.23 -11.28
N ASP A 136 -19.24 10.54 -10.52
CA ASP A 136 -17.82 10.85 -10.39
C ASP A 136 -17.00 10.50 -11.64
N TYR A 137 -17.23 9.31 -12.23
CA TYR A 137 -16.47 8.91 -13.43
C TYR A 137 -16.94 9.55 -14.74
N THR A 138 -18.18 10.04 -14.80
CA THR A 138 -18.75 10.63 -16.02
C THR A 138 -18.84 12.16 -15.97
N GLY A 139 -18.74 12.76 -14.79
CA GLY A 139 -18.91 14.20 -14.56
C GLY A 139 -20.35 14.71 -14.71
N VAL A 140 -21.35 13.83 -14.86
CA VAL A 140 -22.77 14.23 -14.81
C VAL A 140 -23.20 14.46 -13.36
N SER A 141 -24.19 15.31 -13.12
CA SER A 141 -24.70 15.54 -11.76
C SER A 141 -25.42 14.31 -11.21
N MET A 142 -25.38 14.11 -9.89
CA MET A 142 -26.11 13.07 -9.16
C MET A 142 -27.55 12.88 -9.66
N SER A 143 -28.29 13.98 -9.86
CA SER A 143 -29.68 13.98 -10.35
C SER A 143 -29.89 13.38 -11.75
N VAL A 144 -28.84 13.30 -12.57
CA VAL A 144 -28.84 12.70 -13.92
C VAL A 144 -28.26 11.29 -13.88
N ALA A 145 -27.20 11.07 -13.11
CA ALA A 145 -26.63 9.73 -12.87
C ALA A 145 -27.68 8.78 -12.28
N SER A 146 -28.48 9.29 -11.34
CA SER A 146 -29.47 8.50 -10.61
C SER A 146 -30.67 8.07 -11.46
N GLU A 147 -30.95 8.70 -12.60
CA GLU A 147 -32.04 8.33 -13.52
C GLU A 147 -31.96 6.89 -14.04
N ALA A 148 -30.76 6.28 -14.05
CA ALA A 148 -30.56 4.90 -14.46
C ALA A 148 -30.69 3.87 -13.32
N VAL A 149 -30.63 4.32 -12.07
CA VAL A 149 -30.48 3.43 -10.91
C VAL A 149 -31.86 3.13 -10.29
N PRO A 150 -32.23 1.85 -10.10
CA PRO A 150 -33.51 1.47 -9.47
C PRO A 150 -33.46 1.64 -7.95
N ILE A 151 -34.62 1.90 -7.33
CA ILE A 151 -34.72 2.00 -5.87
C ILE A 151 -36.02 1.38 -5.33
N LEU A 152 -37.16 2.10 -5.40
CA LEU A 152 -38.49 1.59 -5.05
C LEU A 152 -39.64 2.36 -5.73
N ASN A 153 -40.83 1.76 -5.71
CA ASN A 153 -42.09 2.39 -6.15
C ASN A 153 -42.25 3.81 -5.59
N HIS A 154 -42.84 4.70 -6.39
CA HIS A 154 -43.25 6.06 -6.00
C HIS A 154 -42.11 7.01 -5.54
N PHE A 155 -40.83 6.62 -5.59
CA PHE A 155 -39.70 7.53 -5.29
C PHE A 155 -39.76 8.80 -6.16
N ASN A 156 -39.93 8.63 -7.48
CA ASN A 156 -40.08 9.72 -8.45
C ASN A 156 -41.36 10.57 -8.25
N GLU A 157 -42.29 10.13 -7.40
CA GLU A 157 -43.52 10.86 -7.08
C GLU A 157 -43.39 11.71 -5.80
N GLN A 158 -42.29 11.59 -5.04
CA GLN A 158 -42.10 12.33 -3.78
C GLN A 158 -41.78 13.82 -3.97
N GLY A 159 -41.32 14.23 -5.17
CA GLY A 159 -40.97 15.62 -5.47
C GLY A 159 -39.52 16.01 -5.14
N PHE A 160 -38.62 15.03 -5.07
CA PHE A 160 -37.17 15.20 -4.92
C PHE A 160 -36.51 15.88 -6.14
N SER A 161 -35.32 16.47 -5.99
CA SER A 161 -34.53 16.95 -7.15
C SER A 161 -33.77 15.83 -7.87
N CYS A 162 -33.39 14.77 -7.16
CA CYS A 162 -32.86 13.54 -7.74
C CYS A 162 -34.00 12.56 -8.04
N SER A 163 -33.89 11.82 -9.14
CA SER A 163 -34.88 10.81 -9.53
C SER A 163 -34.24 9.44 -9.70
N SER A 164 -35.00 8.45 -10.17
CA SER A 164 -34.58 7.04 -10.25
C SER A 164 -35.19 6.37 -11.47
N TRP A 165 -34.70 5.17 -11.80
CA TRP A 165 -35.17 4.39 -12.96
C TRP A 165 -36.70 4.30 -13.04
N ASN A 166 -37.26 4.44 -14.24
CA ASN A 166 -38.69 4.66 -14.45
C ASN A 166 -39.44 3.51 -15.15
N GLY A 167 -38.78 2.36 -15.33
CA GLY A 167 -39.41 1.12 -15.79
C GLY A 167 -40.20 0.39 -14.68
N GLY A 168 -40.97 -0.61 -15.08
CA GLY A 168 -41.83 -1.43 -14.23
C GLY A 168 -42.55 -0.68 -13.10
N GLY A 169 -42.24 -1.06 -11.86
CA GLY A 169 -42.61 -0.35 -10.64
C GLY A 169 -41.45 0.34 -9.94
N ASN A 170 -40.32 0.59 -10.62
CA ASN A 170 -39.05 1.05 -10.03
C ASN A 170 -38.52 0.17 -8.87
N ARG A 171 -38.79 -1.15 -8.89
CA ARG A 171 -38.20 -2.08 -7.93
C ARG A 171 -37.00 -2.77 -8.55
N TRP A 172 -36.04 -3.16 -7.72
CA TRP A 172 -34.94 -4.04 -8.12
C TRP A 172 -35.42 -5.32 -8.81
N TYR A 173 -36.49 -5.97 -8.31
CA TYR A 173 -37.12 -7.11 -9.00
C TYR A 173 -37.57 -6.78 -10.43
N ASP A 174 -38.18 -5.60 -10.64
CA ASP A 174 -38.68 -5.20 -11.95
C ASP A 174 -37.52 -4.85 -12.88
N PHE A 175 -36.48 -4.15 -12.38
CA PHE A 175 -35.25 -3.85 -13.12
C PHE A 175 -34.52 -5.12 -13.60
N ILE A 176 -34.35 -6.10 -12.70
CA ILE A 176 -33.74 -7.42 -13.02
C ILE A 176 -34.56 -8.13 -14.10
N SER A 177 -35.90 -8.04 -14.02
CA SER A 177 -36.82 -8.71 -14.94
C SER A 177 -36.92 -8.03 -16.31
N GLU A 178 -36.88 -6.69 -16.37
CA GLU A 178 -37.05 -5.91 -17.60
C GLU A 178 -35.74 -5.78 -18.39
N ASN A 179 -34.60 -5.64 -17.71
CA ASN A 179 -33.28 -5.63 -18.35
C ASN A 179 -32.68 -7.04 -18.56
N ASN A 180 -33.38 -8.11 -18.16
CA ASN A 180 -32.91 -9.51 -18.25
C ASN A 180 -31.54 -9.73 -17.57
N VAL A 181 -31.32 -9.10 -16.42
CA VAL A 181 -30.00 -9.09 -15.74
C VAL A 181 -29.65 -10.49 -15.25
N HIS A 182 -28.37 -10.89 -15.38
CA HIS A 182 -27.86 -12.13 -14.82
C HIS A 182 -28.05 -12.16 -13.29
N TYR A 183 -28.33 -13.35 -12.72
CA TYR A 183 -28.34 -13.54 -11.27
C TYR A 183 -28.11 -15.00 -10.85
N TYR A 184 -27.70 -15.21 -9.61
CA TYR A 184 -27.65 -16.52 -8.96
C TYR A 184 -28.68 -16.59 -7.82
N GLU A 185 -29.07 -17.81 -7.43
CA GLU A 185 -30.05 -18.08 -6.37
C GLU A 185 -29.49 -19.13 -5.39
N PHE A 186 -29.47 -18.84 -4.10
CA PHE A 186 -28.97 -19.74 -3.05
C PHE A 186 -29.94 -19.83 -1.86
N ASN A 187 -30.15 -21.03 -1.33
CA ASN A 187 -31.07 -21.25 -0.20
C ASN A 187 -30.41 -20.91 1.14
N THR A 188 -29.08 -20.98 1.21
CA THR A 188 -28.31 -20.68 2.42
C THR A 188 -27.10 -19.81 2.12
N LYS A 189 -26.63 -19.06 3.13
CA LYS A 189 -25.39 -18.29 3.02
C LYS A 189 -24.17 -19.18 2.78
N ALA A 190 -24.16 -20.39 3.35
CA ALA A 190 -23.10 -21.36 3.13
C ALA A 190 -23.03 -21.79 1.65
N GLU A 191 -24.17 -22.08 1.01
CA GLU A 191 -24.21 -22.35 -0.45
C GLU A 191 -23.64 -21.18 -1.26
N MET A 192 -24.03 -19.95 -0.91
CA MET A 192 -23.57 -18.74 -1.60
C MET A 192 -22.05 -18.53 -1.46
N LEU A 193 -21.51 -18.59 -0.23
CA LEU A 193 -20.08 -18.37 0.04
C LEU A 193 -19.17 -19.52 -0.43
N SER A 194 -19.70 -20.73 -0.63
CA SER A 194 -18.96 -21.87 -1.20
C SER A 194 -19.18 -22.07 -2.71
N SER A 195 -19.91 -21.16 -3.36
CA SER A 195 -20.28 -21.26 -4.78
C SER A 195 -19.13 -20.97 -5.75
N GLY A 196 -18.16 -20.14 -5.34
CA GLY A 196 -17.10 -19.64 -6.21
C GLY A 196 -17.53 -18.64 -7.29
N VAL A 197 -18.74 -18.06 -7.20
CA VAL A 197 -19.23 -17.07 -8.19
C VAL A 197 -19.23 -15.61 -7.70
N LEU A 198 -19.03 -15.40 -6.40
CA LEU A 198 -18.98 -14.05 -5.81
C LEU A 198 -17.69 -13.33 -6.18
N GLN A 199 -17.82 -12.04 -6.46
CA GLN A 199 -16.69 -11.12 -6.57
C GLN A 199 -17.00 -9.81 -5.83
N LYS A 200 -15.97 -9.14 -5.30
CA LYS A 200 -16.11 -7.81 -4.69
C LYS A 200 -16.91 -6.88 -5.61
N GLY A 201 -17.85 -6.13 -5.06
CA GLY A 201 -18.77 -5.27 -5.82
C GLY A 201 -20.06 -5.94 -6.33
N ASP A 202 -20.22 -7.27 -6.25
CA ASP A 202 -21.48 -7.92 -6.58
C ASP A 202 -22.60 -7.51 -5.60
N ILE A 203 -23.84 -7.40 -6.09
CA ILE A 203 -24.97 -6.99 -5.24
C ILE A 203 -25.67 -8.22 -4.67
N ILE A 204 -25.75 -8.29 -3.34
CA ILE A 204 -26.41 -9.38 -2.62
C ILE A 204 -27.75 -8.90 -2.06
N TRP A 205 -28.81 -9.64 -2.39
CA TRP A 205 -30.13 -9.50 -1.79
C TRP A 205 -30.38 -10.61 -0.76
N CYS A 206 -30.59 -10.22 0.49
CA CYS A 206 -31.18 -11.05 1.53
C CYS A 206 -32.71 -11.04 1.39
N VAL A 207 -33.26 -12.14 0.91
CA VAL A 207 -34.69 -12.34 0.65
C VAL A 207 -35.35 -12.97 1.87
N ASP A 208 -36.05 -12.14 2.65
CA ASP A 208 -36.99 -12.54 3.70
C ASP A 208 -37.85 -13.76 3.32
N SER A 209 -37.60 -14.89 3.98
CA SER A 209 -38.31 -16.15 3.75
C SER A 209 -39.80 -16.12 4.11
N ASN A 210 -40.28 -15.10 4.84
CA ASN A 210 -41.68 -15.02 5.26
C ASN A 210 -42.63 -14.64 4.11
N CYS A 211 -42.18 -13.82 3.14
CA CYS A 211 -42.96 -13.51 1.94
C CYS A 211 -42.76 -14.52 0.79
N GLY A 212 -41.61 -15.21 0.77
CA GLY A 212 -41.26 -16.26 -0.19
C GLY A 212 -39.74 -16.46 -0.28
N THR A 213 -39.27 -17.36 -1.15
CA THR A 213 -37.82 -17.65 -1.29
C THR A 213 -37.29 -17.34 -2.68
N LEU A 214 -35.99 -17.00 -2.74
CA LEU A 214 -35.23 -16.71 -3.96
C LEU A 214 -35.92 -15.61 -4.81
N MET A 215 -35.80 -15.62 -6.14
CA MET A 215 -36.37 -14.58 -7.00
C MET A 215 -37.91 -14.51 -6.94
N LYS A 216 -38.58 -15.56 -6.43
CA LYS A 216 -40.03 -15.55 -6.16
C LYS A 216 -40.39 -14.84 -4.85
N GLY A 217 -39.49 -14.87 -3.86
CA GLY A 217 -39.58 -14.06 -2.65
C GLY A 217 -39.44 -12.58 -2.99
N LEU A 218 -38.31 -12.18 -3.61
CA LEU A 218 -38.00 -10.77 -3.95
C LEU A 218 -39.07 -10.08 -4.82
N LYS A 219 -39.86 -10.85 -5.59
CA LYS A 219 -41.03 -10.35 -6.34
C LYS A 219 -42.14 -9.77 -5.43
N THR A 220 -42.25 -10.29 -4.22
CA THR A 220 -43.33 -10.07 -3.26
C THR A 220 -42.89 -9.03 -2.24
N PRO A 221 -43.53 -7.85 -2.12
CA PRO A 221 -43.09 -6.82 -1.17
C PRO A 221 -43.01 -7.35 0.28
N SER A 222 -41.89 -7.08 0.95
CA SER A 222 -41.66 -7.28 2.37
C SER A 222 -40.77 -6.16 2.91
N ASP A 223 -41.06 -5.68 4.12
CA ASP A 223 -40.27 -4.66 4.83
C ASP A 223 -38.95 -5.24 5.40
N ASP A 224 -38.79 -6.58 5.35
CA ASP A 224 -37.63 -7.31 5.86
C ASP A 224 -36.68 -7.82 4.76
N HIS A 225 -36.93 -7.47 3.49
CA HIS A 225 -35.91 -7.59 2.44
C HIS A 225 -34.74 -6.65 2.71
N HIS A 226 -33.52 -7.10 2.42
CA HIS A 226 -32.31 -6.32 2.67
C HIS A 226 -31.28 -6.49 1.56
N VAL A 227 -30.44 -5.47 1.35
CA VAL A 227 -29.49 -5.43 0.24
C VAL A 227 -28.16 -4.80 0.66
N GLY A 228 -27.07 -5.27 0.06
CA GLY A 228 -25.72 -4.77 0.27
C GLY A 228 -24.79 -5.17 -0.88
N ILE A 229 -23.56 -4.67 -0.82
CA ILE A 229 -22.51 -4.84 -1.82
C ILE A 229 -21.45 -5.78 -1.24
N TYR A 230 -21.11 -6.86 -1.93
CA TYR A 230 -20.13 -7.83 -1.46
C TYR A 230 -18.72 -7.20 -1.38
N MET A 231 -18.01 -7.43 -0.27
CA MET A 231 -16.69 -6.80 -0.01
C MET A 231 -15.55 -7.81 0.16
N GLY A 232 -15.84 -9.11 0.16
CA GLY A 232 -14.85 -10.18 0.35
C GLY A 232 -14.18 -10.70 -0.92
N ASP A 233 -13.29 -11.67 -0.76
CA ASP A 233 -12.63 -12.40 -1.85
C ASP A 233 -13.27 -13.80 -2.05
N GLY A 234 -14.37 -13.83 -2.80
CA GLY A 234 -15.07 -15.04 -3.26
C GLY A 234 -15.82 -15.88 -2.23
N GLY A 235 -15.32 -15.98 -0.98
CA GLY A 235 -15.87 -16.85 0.06
C GLY A 235 -16.00 -16.24 1.46
N ASP A 236 -15.52 -15.02 1.68
CA ASP A 236 -15.66 -14.35 2.99
C ASP A 236 -17.11 -13.96 3.28
N ASP A 237 -17.50 -14.04 4.55
CA ASP A 237 -18.76 -13.49 5.05
C ASP A 237 -18.60 -11.98 5.31
N LEU A 238 -18.50 -11.18 4.23
CA LEU A 238 -18.23 -9.74 4.31
C LEU A 238 -18.95 -8.93 3.22
N TRP A 239 -19.70 -7.90 3.61
CA TRP A 239 -20.39 -6.98 2.70
C TRP A 239 -20.52 -5.57 3.29
N TRP A 240 -21.00 -4.62 2.48
CA TRP A 240 -21.31 -3.24 2.85
C TRP A 240 -22.80 -2.96 2.69
N GLN A 241 -23.44 -2.43 3.73
CA GLN A 241 -24.89 -2.18 3.75
C GLN A 241 -25.25 -1.07 4.75
N SER A 242 -26.50 -0.57 4.70
CA SER A 242 -27.12 0.21 5.78
C SER A 242 -28.26 -0.56 6.41
N GLY A 243 -28.11 -0.98 7.67
CA GLY A 243 -28.99 -1.97 8.28
C GLY A 243 -28.33 -2.75 9.44
N PRO A 244 -28.77 -4.00 9.73
CA PRO A 244 -28.37 -4.77 10.91
C PRO A 244 -26.87 -5.02 11.04
N ILE A 245 -26.31 -4.68 12.21
CA ILE A 245 -24.86 -4.84 12.45
C ILE A 245 -24.47 -6.11 13.24
N TYR A 246 -25.38 -6.68 14.03
CA TYR A 246 -25.07 -7.79 14.96
C TYR A 246 -25.63 -9.17 14.57
N GLY A 247 -26.59 -9.26 13.63
CA GLY A 247 -27.12 -10.55 13.20
C GLY A 247 -28.38 -10.48 12.33
N ASN A 248 -28.76 -11.60 11.73
CA ASN A 248 -30.01 -11.75 10.96
C ASN A 248 -31.22 -11.39 11.84
N GLY A 249 -31.99 -10.39 11.42
CA GLY A 249 -33.16 -9.88 12.15
C GLY A 249 -32.84 -9.02 13.38
N ASP A 250 -31.58 -8.67 13.64
CA ASP A 250 -31.20 -7.86 14.80
C ASP A 250 -31.29 -6.36 14.51
N LYS A 251 -32.51 -5.82 14.60
CA LYS A 251 -32.85 -4.40 14.38
C LYS A 251 -32.64 -3.51 15.62
N ARG A 252 -31.77 -3.90 16.57
CA ARG A 252 -31.52 -3.09 17.79
C ARG A 252 -30.58 -1.92 17.54
N ASP A 253 -29.56 -2.15 16.73
CA ASP A 253 -28.57 -1.17 16.31
C ASP A 253 -28.37 -1.35 14.80
N GLN A 254 -28.56 -0.27 14.04
CA GLN A 254 -28.53 -0.29 12.57
C GLN A 254 -27.88 0.98 12.02
N GLN A 255 -26.96 0.83 11.08
CA GLN A 255 -26.23 1.92 10.45
C GLN A 255 -25.60 1.47 9.13
N ASN A 256 -25.10 2.42 8.35
CA ASN A 256 -24.15 2.10 7.28
C ASN A 256 -22.85 1.53 7.88
N SER A 257 -22.44 0.33 7.42
CA SER A 257 -21.27 -0.38 7.93
C SER A 257 -20.83 -1.50 6.99
N ILE A 258 -19.55 -1.87 7.10
CA ILE A 258 -18.98 -3.10 6.53
C ILE A 258 -18.94 -4.16 7.62
N ASN A 259 -19.61 -5.28 7.39
CA ASN A 259 -19.85 -6.31 8.39
C ASN A 259 -20.17 -7.67 7.73
N PRO A 260 -20.45 -8.74 8.49
CA PRO A 260 -20.95 -9.99 7.92
C PRO A 260 -22.36 -9.87 7.34
N ILE A 261 -22.71 -10.80 6.45
CA ILE A 261 -23.94 -10.74 5.66
C ILE A 261 -25.16 -11.07 6.54
N TYR A 262 -25.83 -10.02 7.03
CA TYR A 262 -26.97 -10.09 7.95
C TYR A 262 -28.22 -9.44 7.35
N GLY A 263 -29.25 -10.23 7.06
CA GLY A 263 -30.53 -9.73 6.53
C GLY A 263 -31.44 -9.11 7.61
N CYS A 264 -32.38 -8.26 7.18
CA CYS A 264 -33.41 -7.68 8.06
C CYS A 264 -34.42 -8.72 8.57
N SER A 265 -34.59 -9.86 7.88
CA SER A 265 -35.32 -11.03 8.40
C SER A 265 -34.40 -11.97 9.20
N VAL A 266 -34.97 -12.73 10.12
CA VAL A 266 -34.28 -13.83 10.83
C VAL A 266 -33.99 -15.01 9.89
N SER A 267 -34.78 -15.17 8.83
CA SER A 267 -34.60 -16.22 7.81
C SER A 267 -34.50 -15.59 6.43
N ASN A 268 -33.34 -15.74 5.80
CA ASN A 268 -33.05 -15.20 4.47
C ASN A 268 -32.66 -16.32 3.51
N THR A 269 -33.15 -16.23 2.29
CA THR A 269 -32.53 -16.85 1.10
C THR A 269 -31.81 -15.76 0.30
N TYR A 270 -30.93 -16.12 -0.64
CA TYR A 270 -29.98 -15.16 -1.22
C TYR A 270 -30.09 -15.10 -2.74
N ILE A 271 -29.97 -13.89 -3.29
CA ILE A 271 -29.80 -13.62 -4.72
C ILE A 271 -28.52 -12.82 -4.87
N VAL A 272 -27.67 -13.18 -5.84
CA VAL A 272 -26.47 -12.43 -6.20
C VAL A 272 -26.65 -11.88 -7.61
N LEU A 273 -26.44 -10.57 -7.79
CA LEU A 273 -26.36 -9.91 -9.09
C LEU A 273 -24.88 -9.65 -9.39
N PRO A 274 -24.24 -10.41 -10.30
CA PRO A 274 -22.84 -10.20 -10.65
C PRO A 274 -22.65 -8.84 -11.34
N TRP A 275 -21.59 -8.12 -10.96
CA TRP A 275 -21.34 -6.78 -11.50
C TRP A 275 -21.00 -6.79 -13.00
N SER A 276 -20.16 -7.74 -13.40
CA SER A 276 -19.64 -7.97 -14.77
C SER A 276 -19.26 -9.46 -14.94
N GLU A 277 -18.76 -9.84 -16.13
CA GLU A 277 -18.28 -11.21 -16.37
C GLU A 277 -17.15 -11.60 -15.42
N SER A 278 -17.17 -12.87 -14.98
CA SER A 278 -16.17 -13.44 -14.08
C SER A 278 -15.06 -14.13 -14.86
N ASP A 279 -13.82 -13.65 -14.74
CA ASP A 279 -12.64 -14.28 -15.32
C ASP A 279 -12.48 -15.75 -14.87
N GLY A 280 -12.76 -16.67 -15.78
CA GLY A 280 -13.09 -18.04 -15.44
C GLY A 280 -11.93 -18.91 -14.93
N ALA A 281 -12.02 -19.32 -13.68
CA ALA A 281 -11.47 -20.59 -13.15
C ALA A 281 -9.96 -20.84 -13.34
N SER A 282 -9.15 -19.84 -13.02
CA SER A 282 -7.91 -20.05 -12.26
C SER A 282 -7.72 -18.86 -11.33
N THR A 283 -7.01 -19.01 -10.21
CA THR A 283 -6.26 -17.87 -9.68
C THR A 283 -5.18 -17.58 -10.72
N PRO A 284 -5.27 -16.50 -11.51
CA PRO A 284 -4.19 -16.17 -12.42
C PRO A 284 -3.04 -15.71 -11.54
N ALA A 285 -1.80 -16.12 -11.84
CA ALA A 285 -0.65 -15.47 -11.24
C ALA A 285 -0.70 -14.00 -11.67
N LYS A 286 -0.98 -13.08 -10.71
CA LYS A 286 -1.38 -11.67 -10.89
C LYS A 286 -0.88 -11.11 -12.23
N PRO A 287 -1.73 -11.04 -13.27
CA PRO A 287 -1.40 -10.22 -14.44
C PRO A 287 -1.17 -8.82 -13.89
N PRO A 288 -0.09 -8.11 -14.27
CA PRO A 288 0.11 -6.75 -13.80
C PRO A 288 -1.11 -5.95 -14.22
N HIS A 289 -1.85 -5.43 -13.24
CA HIS A 289 -2.98 -4.54 -13.46
C HIS A 289 -2.41 -3.34 -14.22
N GLU A 290 -2.78 -3.14 -15.48
CA GLU A 290 -2.28 -1.98 -16.22
C GLU A 290 -2.81 -0.72 -15.51
N PRO A 291 -1.94 0.12 -14.93
CA PRO A 291 -2.38 1.21 -14.08
C PRO A 291 -3.01 2.30 -14.94
N TYR A 292 -4.18 2.79 -14.52
CA TYR A 292 -4.92 3.77 -15.29
C TYR A 292 -4.22 5.14 -15.28
N MET A 293 -3.83 5.62 -16.46
CA MET A 293 -3.23 6.95 -16.62
C MET A 293 -4.32 8.01 -16.79
N TYR A 294 -4.56 8.78 -15.72
CA TYR A 294 -5.45 9.94 -15.74
C TYR A 294 -4.90 11.01 -16.69
N ASN A 295 -5.81 11.81 -17.25
CA ASN A 295 -5.51 12.81 -18.28
C ASN A 295 -4.71 12.20 -19.45
N SER A 296 -5.13 11.03 -19.98
CA SER A 296 -4.36 10.25 -20.97
C SER A 296 -3.99 11.01 -22.26
N ASP A 297 -4.80 12.00 -22.65
CA ASP A 297 -4.59 12.88 -23.82
C ASP A 297 -3.82 14.18 -23.45
N GLY A 298 -3.19 14.18 -22.28
CA GLY A 298 -2.46 15.29 -21.67
C GLY A 298 -0.98 15.38 -22.03
N TRP A 299 -0.18 15.81 -21.06
CA TRP A 299 1.27 16.03 -21.20
C TRP A 299 2.05 15.45 -20.00
N TYR A 300 3.32 15.09 -20.20
CA TYR A 300 4.22 14.71 -19.11
C TYR A 300 4.82 15.94 -18.40
N MET A 301 5.37 15.77 -17.19
CA MET A 301 5.91 16.88 -16.38
C MET A 301 7.00 17.67 -17.13
N GLY A 302 7.90 16.98 -17.85
CA GLY A 302 8.94 17.63 -18.66
C GLY A 302 8.38 18.46 -19.81
N GLU A 303 7.30 18.01 -20.45
CA GLU A 303 6.65 18.73 -21.55
C GLU A 303 5.91 19.96 -21.04
N ALA A 304 5.20 19.85 -19.91
CA ALA A 304 4.59 20.99 -19.23
C ALA A 304 5.63 22.04 -18.79
N ILE A 305 6.78 21.60 -18.26
CA ILE A 305 7.92 22.48 -17.95
C ILE A 305 8.49 23.13 -19.22
N ASN A 306 8.63 22.40 -20.32
CA ASN A 306 9.04 22.97 -21.61
C ASN A 306 8.07 24.07 -22.07
N MET A 307 6.77 23.82 -22.02
CA MET A 307 5.71 24.80 -22.31
C MET A 307 5.76 26.01 -21.37
N ALA A 308 5.92 25.79 -20.07
CA ALA A 308 6.08 26.84 -19.05
C ALA A 308 7.33 27.71 -19.31
N SER A 309 8.42 27.09 -19.77
CA SER A 309 9.66 27.78 -20.13
C SER A 309 9.61 28.57 -21.44
N LEU A 310 8.48 28.54 -22.16
CA LEU A 310 8.34 29.03 -23.54
C LEU A 310 9.36 28.36 -24.49
N ASN A 311 9.60 27.06 -24.31
CA ASN A 311 10.59 26.25 -25.01
C ASN A 311 12.04 26.79 -24.87
N THR A 312 12.43 27.24 -23.68
CA THR A 312 13.81 27.64 -23.34
C THR A 312 14.55 26.60 -22.50
N CYS A 313 13.84 25.73 -21.79
CA CYS A 313 14.36 24.52 -21.14
C CYS A 313 13.78 23.30 -21.85
N ALA A 314 14.56 22.25 -22.10
CA ALA A 314 14.09 21.06 -22.81
C ALA A 314 13.49 20.01 -21.86
N ALA A 315 13.90 20.04 -20.57
CA ALA A 315 13.48 19.10 -19.53
C ALA A 315 13.73 17.64 -19.91
N ASP A 316 14.87 17.37 -20.57
CA ASP A 316 15.23 16.04 -21.06
C ASP A 316 15.34 15.02 -19.91
N LEU A 317 14.64 13.89 -20.03
CA LEU A 317 14.62 12.82 -19.01
C LEU A 317 16.02 12.30 -18.70
N GLY A 318 16.86 12.09 -19.72
CA GLY A 318 18.21 11.55 -19.52
C GLY A 318 19.12 12.51 -18.76
N LYS A 319 19.06 13.81 -19.05
CA LYS A 319 19.76 14.85 -18.28
C LYS A 319 19.20 15.00 -16.88
N TRP A 320 17.88 14.90 -16.69
CA TRP A 320 17.26 14.94 -15.36
C TRP A 320 17.71 13.76 -14.49
N GLN A 321 17.74 12.55 -15.05
CA GLN A 321 18.28 11.35 -14.38
C GLN A 321 19.77 11.50 -14.02
N ASN A 322 20.60 11.99 -14.95
CA ASN A 322 22.02 12.28 -14.67
C ASN A 322 22.20 13.34 -13.58
N PHE A 323 21.37 14.38 -13.57
CA PHE A 323 21.37 15.43 -12.55
C PHE A 323 21.01 14.87 -11.17
N ILE A 324 19.98 14.01 -11.08
CA ILE A 324 19.61 13.32 -9.85
C ILE A 324 20.79 12.49 -9.33
N ASP A 325 21.45 11.71 -10.19
CA ASP A 325 22.57 10.86 -9.76
C ASP A 325 23.80 11.67 -9.31
N GLU A 326 24.09 12.82 -9.94
CA GLU A 326 25.14 13.74 -9.47
C GLU A 326 24.79 14.43 -8.15
N TYR A 327 23.56 14.96 -8.01
CA TYR A 327 23.17 15.85 -6.90
C TYR A 327 22.57 15.13 -5.67
N THR A 328 22.24 13.84 -5.78
CA THR A 328 22.05 12.95 -4.62
C THR A 328 23.40 12.50 -4.04
N SER A 329 24.41 12.31 -4.89
CA SER A 329 25.76 11.86 -4.52
C SER A 329 26.66 12.97 -3.97
N ASN A 330 26.27 14.25 -4.06
CA ASN A 330 27.10 15.39 -3.70
C ASN A 330 26.52 16.24 -2.53
N ASP A 331 27.39 17.07 -1.93
CA ASP A 331 27.09 17.92 -0.77
C ASP A 331 26.13 19.10 -1.05
N TYR A 332 25.63 19.28 -2.29
CA TYR A 332 24.78 20.43 -2.62
C TYR A 332 23.44 20.37 -1.91
N TYR A 333 22.83 19.19 -1.78
CA TYR A 333 21.56 18.97 -1.08
C TYR A 333 21.70 18.09 0.16
N LYS A 334 22.46 16.99 0.07
CA LYS A 334 22.51 15.93 1.10
C LYS A 334 22.89 16.50 2.47
N GLY A 335 22.06 16.23 3.48
CA GLY A 335 22.27 16.73 4.84
C GLY A 335 21.88 18.20 5.06
N THR A 336 21.18 18.84 4.12
CA THR A 336 20.49 20.11 4.44
C THR A 336 19.39 19.82 5.48
N PRO A 337 19.24 20.63 6.55
CA PRO A 337 18.16 20.45 7.52
C PRO A 337 16.76 20.50 6.87
N TYR A 338 15.93 19.51 7.17
CA TYR A 338 14.48 19.65 6.99
C TYR A 338 13.95 20.63 8.05
N ILE A 339 13.14 21.60 7.65
CA ILE A 339 12.58 22.61 8.54
C ILE A 339 11.10 22.87 8.27
N ASP A 340 10.34 23.12 9.33
CA ASP A 340 8.90 23.39 9.28
C ASP A 340 8.60 24.84 8.88
N TRP A 341 8.97 25.20 7.65
CA TRP A 341 8.51 26.41 7.00
C TRP A 341 8.26 26.11 5.53
N VAL A 342 7.00 26.14 5.10
CA VAL A 342 6.55 25.72 3.75
C VAL A 342 7.27 26.42 2.59
N PHE A 343 7.92 27.58 2.82
CA PHE A 343 8.69 28.31 1.82
C PHE A 343 10.21 28.05 1.85
N ALA A 344 10.70 27.20 2.76
CA ALA A 344 12.11 26.84 2.88
C ALA A 344 12.60 26.08 1.64
N SER A 345 13.50 26.72 0.91
CA SER A 345 13.94 26.33 -0.43
C SER A 345 15.42 26.70 -0.65
N SER A 346 16.25 26.56 0.38
CA SER A 346 17.66 26.96 0.42
C SER A 346 18.59 25.80 0.78
N PRO A 347 19.03 24.98 -0.19
CA PRO A 347 19.95 23.86 0.05
C PRO A 347 21.36 24.32 0.47
N LYS A 348 22.17 23.42 1.06
CA LYS A 348 23.60 23.64 1.40
C LYS A 348 24.40 24.36 0.31
N GLY A 349 24.19 23.99 -0.94
CA GLY A 349 24.84 24.56 -2.13
C GLY A 349 24.28 25.91 -2.63
N ASP A 350 23.14 26.37 -2.12
CA ASP A 350 22.47 27.62 -2.53
C ASP A 350 21.60 28.19 -1.39
N ARG A 351 22.27 28.72 -0.36
CA ARG A 351 21.64 29.18 0.90
C ARG A 351 20.98 30.56 0.78
N TRP A 352 20.28 30.82 -0.33
CA TRP A 352 19.90 32.16 -0.76
C TRP A 352 18.98 32.90 0.23
N GLN A 353 18.02 32.20 0.87
CA GLN A 353 17.11 32.82 1.85
C GLN A 353 17.79 33.27 3.14
N MET A 354 19.00 32.78 3.43
CA MET A 354 19.80 33.19 4.60
C MET A 354 20.47 34.56 4.40
N ASN A 355 20.44 35.10 3.17
CA ASN A 355 20.93 36.43 2.82
C ASN A 355 19.80 37.40 2.43
N GLU A 356 18.54 37.03 2.68
CA GLU A 356 17.35 37.87 2.51
C GLU A 356 16.60 38.03 3.83
N TRP A 357 15.54 38.85 3.87
CA TRP A 357 14.76 39.07 5.09
C TRP A 357 14.15 37.76 5.64
N SER A 358 13.90 36.78 4.78
CA SER A 358 13.48 35.41 5.10
C SER A 358 14.35 34.70 6.14
N VAL A 359 15.59 35.13 6.35
CA VAL A 359 16.48 34.57 7.37
C VAL A 359 15.84 34.59 8.76
N SER A 360 14.96 35.56 9.06
CA SER A 360 14.22 35.61 10.33
C SER A 360 13.22 34.47 10.51
N GLU A 361 12.71 33.90 9.43
CA GLU A 361 11.77 32.77 9.47
C GLU A 361 12.54 31.45 9.46
N MET A 362 13.52 31.32 8.56
CA MET A 362 14.43 30.15 8.47
C MET A 362 15.05 29.80 9.84
N LEU A 363 15.59 30.80 10.55
CA LEU A 363 16.25 30.61 11.85
C LEU A 363 15.29 30.18 12.99
N LYS A 364 13.98 30.42 12.89
CA LYS A 364 13.01 30.01 13.93
C LYS A 364 12.79 28.51 13.97
N VAL A 365 12.88 27.87 12.81
CA VAL A 365 12.46 26.47 12.58
C VAL A 365 13.64 25.52 12.33
N GLY A 366 14.86 25.96 12.64
CA GLY A 366 16.08 25.14 12.61
C GLY A 366 17.04 25.40 11.44
N GLY A 367 16.74 26.35 10.55
CA GLY A 367 17.62 26.68 9.42
C GLY A 367 18.91 27.38 9.87
N THR A 368 20.03 27.08 9.23
CA THR A 368 21.38 27.55 9.63
C THR A 368 22.05 28.39 8.53
N TYR A 369 23.00 29.26 8.90
CA TYR A 369 23.79 30.00 7.89
C TYR A 369 24.77 29.09 7.15
N GLU A 370 25.14 27.99 7.80
CA GLU A 370 26.12 26.99 7.40
C GLU A 370 25.54 26.05 6.33
N GLU A 371 24.28 25.63 6.48
CA GLU A 371 23.65 24.57 5.68
C GLU A 371 22.31 24.97 5.07
N GLY A 372 21.68 26.07 5.51
CA GLY A 372 20.42 26.56 4.97
C GLY A 372 19.22 25.85 5.60
N GLY A 373 18.28 25.40 4.78
CA GLY A 373 17.08 24.70 5.21
C GLY A 373 16.10 24.45 4.07
N LEU A 374 15.41 23.32 4.13
CA LEU A 374 14.46 22.87 3.12
C LEU A 374 13.17 22.34 3.74
N ASN A 375 12.06 22.58 3.05
CA ASN A 375 10.80 21.88 3.25
C ASN A 375 10.47 21.11 1.95
N CYS A 376 9.60 20.10 2.00
CA CYS A 376 9.44 19.12 0.92
C CYS A 376 9.18 19.74 -0.47
N MET A 377 8.17 20.60 -0.59
CA MET A 377 7.87 21.30 -1.85
C MET A 377 8.99 22.25 -2.28
N GLY A 378 9.65 22.91 -1.33
CA GLY A 378 10.75 23.84 -1.60
C GLY A 378 12.02 23.13 -2.06
N PHE A 379 12.27 21.92 -1.57
CA PHE A 379 13.28 21.00 -2.08
C PHE A 379 12.98 20.58 -3.52
N VAL A 380 11.79 20.03 -3.80
CA VAL A 380 11.48 19.54 -5.16
C VAL A 380 11.48 20.69 -6.18
N TRP A 381 10.94 21.86 -5.81
CA TRP A 381 11.03 23.08 -6.62
C TRP A 381 12.48 23.44 -6.94
N HIS A 382 13.35 23.48 -5.93
CA HIS A 382 14.75 23.85 -6.11
C HIS A 382 15.55 22.80 -6.89
N ALA A 383 15.30 21.50 -6.66
CA ALA A 383 15.93 20.39 -7.36
C ALA A 383 15.63 20.46 -8.87
N ILE A 384 14.35 20.57 -9.24
CA ILE A 384 13.92 20.71 -10.64
C ILE A 384 14.48 22.01 -11.25
N ALA A 385 14.32 23.15 -10.57
CA ALA A 385 14.83 24.44 -11.07
C ALA A 385 16.34 24.41 -11.31
N LYS A 386 17.10 23.76 -10.41
CA LYS A 386 18.55 23.58 -10.53
C LYS A 386 18.92 22.63 -11.67
N GLY A 387 18.19 21.53 -11.86
CA GLY A 387 18.37 20.62 -13.00
C GLY A 387 18.17 21.33 -14.34
N LEU A 388 17.09 22.11 -14.47
CA LEU A 388 16.83 22.93 -15.66
C LEU A 388 17.90 24.02 -15.87
N SER A 389 18.43 24.60 -14.79
CA SER A 389 19.54 25.58 -14.85
C SER A 389 20.84 24.93 -15.34
N VAL A 390 21.14 23.71 -14.89
CA VAL A 390 22.30 22.93 -15.35
C VAL A 390 22.14 22.48 -16.81
N GLU A 391 20.93 22.09 -17.24
CA GLU A 391 20.66 21.74 -18.65
C GLU A 391 20.81 22.95 -19.60
N SER A 392 20.19 24.07 -19.25
CA SER A 392 19.98 25.20 -20.19
C SER A 392 21.07 26.26 -20.12
N GLY A 393 21.84 26.31 -19.03
CA GLY A 393 22.75 27.41 -18.72
C GLY A 393 22.05 28.71 -18.28
N LEU A 394 20.72 28.68 -18.09
CA LEU A 394 19.95 29.78 -17.51
C LEU A 394 20.16 29.86 -16.00
N ASP A 395 20.00 31.05 -15.43
CA ASP A 395 20.07 31.24 -13.97
C ASP A 395 18.86 30.60 -13.27
N ILE A 396 19.07 30.06 -12.06
CA ILE A 396 18.01 29.39 -11.29
C ILE A 396 16.85 30.31 -10.89
N SER A 397 17.09 31.61 -10.76
CA SER A 397 16.03 32.61 -10.56
C SER A 397 15.11 32.77 -11.77
N GLN A 398 15.56 32.39 -12.98
CA GLN A 398 14.73 32.28 -14.18
C GLN A 398 14.07 30.90 -14.27
N THR A 399 14.83 29.80 -14.17
CA THR A 399 14.25 28.45 -14.36
C THR A 399 13.24 28.07 -13.27
N GLY A 400 13.39 28.60 -12.04
CA GLY A 400 12.42 28.44 -10.97
C GLY A 400 11.02 28.96 -11.33
N GLN A 401 10.89 29.93 -12.25
CA GLN A 401 9.61 30.45 -12.72
C GLN A 401 8.86 29.48 -13.64
N TYR A 402 9.46 28.36 -14.03
CA TYR A 402 8.85 27.31 -14.86
C TYR A 402 8.42 26.10 -14.04
N VAL A 403 8.69 26.09 -12.73
CA VAL A 403 8.48 24.97 -11.81
C VAL A 403 7.41 25.34 -10.76
N PRO A 404 6.40 24.48 -10.50
CA PRO A 404 5.42 24.73 -9.45
C PRO A 404 6.05 24.66 -8.05
N PHE A 405 5.45 25.40 -7.11
CA PHE A 405 5.78 25.37 -5.69
C PHE A 405 4.50 25.65 -4.89
N SER A 406 4.28 26.91 -4.50
CA SER A 406 3.10 27.35 -3.76
C SER A 406 2.57 28.66 -4.36
N SER A 407 1.25 28.77 -4.50
CA SER A 407 0.56 29.99 -4.96
C SER A 407 0.98 31.25 -4.19
N TYR A 408 1.34 31.12 -2.91
CA TYR A 408 1.69 32.22 -2.03
C TYR A 408 3.18 32.63 -2.09
N PHE A 409 4.07 31.77 -2.59
CA PHE A 409 5.53 32.03 -2.58
C PHE A 409 5.91 33.27 -3.40
N ASN A 410 5.23 33.51 -4.53
CA ASN A 410 5.49 34.70 -5.34
C ASN A 410 5.12 35.99 -4.60
N GLY A 411 3.97 35.99 -3.91
CA GLY A 411 3.46 37.10 -3.10
C GLY A 411 4.25 37.37 -1.82
N LEU A 412 5.04 36.41 -1.33
CA LEU A 412 5.94 36.56 -0.18
C LEU A 412 7.00 37.66 -0.38
N GLY A 413 7.35 38.00 -1.63
CA GLY A 413 8.23 39.14 -1.92
C GLY A 413 9.74 38.88 -1.77
N LEU A 414 10.17 37.61 -1.78
CA LEU A 414 11.58 37.23 -1.91
C LEU A 414 12.12 37.49 -3.34
N SER A 415 13.44 37.40 -3.55
CA SER A 415 14.05 37.66 -4.87
C SER A 415 13.64 36.65 -5.95
N ARG A 416 13.59 35.35 -5.60
CA ARG A 416 13.18 34.28 -6.52
C ARG A 416 11.66 34.16 -6.61
N LYS A 417 11.21 33.47 -7.66
CA LYS A 417 9.80 33.24 -8.01
C LYS A 417 9.60 31.80 -8.50
N CYS A 418 8.46 31.22 -8.19
CA CYS A 418 7.99 29.96 -8.75
C CYS A 418 7.03 30.19 -9.92
N TRP A 419 6.62 29.13 -10.62
CA TRP A 419 5.58 29.21 -11.63
C TRP A 419 4.24 29.73 -11.07
N ALA A 420 3.53 30.46 -11.92
CA ALA A 420 2.13 30.83 -11.76
C ALA A 420 1.46 30.97 -13.14
N THR A 421 0.15 30.78 -13.21
CA THR A 421 -0.67 31.04 -14.39
C THR A 421 -0.67 32.54 -14.73
N PRO A 422 -1.06 32.95 -15.96
CA PRO A 422 -1.28 34.35 -16.30
C PRO A 422 -2.31 35.09 -15.42
N GLY A 423 -3.14 34.35 -14.67
CA GLY A 423 -4.08 34.89 -13.68
C GLY A 423 -3.50 35.04 -12.26
N GLY A 424 -2.28 34.58 -12.01
CA GLY A 424 -1.61 34.65 -10.71
C GLY A 424 -1.82 33.45 -9.77
N SER A 425 -2.61 32.45 -10.17
CA SER A 425 -2.74 31.18 -9.43
C SER A 425 -1.47 30.32 -9.58
N GLY A 426 -1.17 29.45 -8.62
CA GLY A 426 0.00 28.57 -8.68
C GLY A 426 -0.12 27.39 -7.70
N GLY A 427 0.94 26.61 -7.57
CA GLY A 427 0.94 25.35 -6.80
C GLY A 427 0.74 24.12 -7.70
N TRP A 428 0.92 22.93 -7.12
CA TRP A 428 1.07 21.68 -7.88
C TRP A 428 -0.22 21.20 -8.54
N THR A 429 -1.36 21.14 -7.83
CA THR A 429 -2.65 20.77 -8.42
C THR A 429 -3.10 21.75 -9.51
N VAL A 430 -2.84 23.05 -9.32
CA VAL A 430 -3.09 24.09 -10.35
C VAL A 430 -2.19 23.89 -11.58
N PHE A 431 -0.96 23.39 -11.43
CA PHE A 431 -0.07 23.06 -12.54
C PHE A 431 -0.55 21.81 -13.29
N VAL A 432 -1.00 20.77 -12.57
CA VAL A 432 -1.65 19.58 -13.13
C VAL A 432 -2.85 19.97 -13.97
N ASP A 433 -3.77 20.78 -13.43
CA ASP A 433 -4.97 21.21 -14.15
C ASP A 433 -4.65 22.08 -15.38
N TYR A 434 -3.73 23.05 -15.22
CA TYR A 434 -3.41 24.02 -16.28
C TYR A 434 -2.69 23.40 -17.48
N TYR A 435 -1.83 22.40 -17.25
CA TYR A 435 -1.14 21.67 -18.31
C TYR A 435 -1.79 20.34 -18.65
N ASN A 436 -2.95 20.00 -18.07
CA ASN A 436 -3.59 18.69 -18.21
C ASN A 436 -2.57 17.54 -18.01
N LEU A 437 -1.78 17.59 -16.93
CA LEU A 437 -0.70 16.62 -16.72
C LEU A 437 -1.26 15.20 -16.62
N HIS A 438 -0.59 14.25 -17.27
CA HIS A 438 -0.76 12.84 -16.95
C HIS A 438 -0.50 12.59 -15.47
N TYR A 439 -1.26 11.71 -14.84
CA TYR A 439 -0.95 11.19 -13.51
C TYR A 439 -1.48 9.77 -13.30
N TYR A 440 -0.93 9.10 -12.30
CA TYR A 440 -1.47 7.84 -11.77
C TYR A 440 -1.84 8.04 -10.31
N GLU A 441 -2.85 7.31 -9.84
CA GLU A 441 -3.22 7.21 -8.43
C GLU A 441 -3.02 5.77 -7.97
N PHE A 442 -2.52 5.58 -6.75
CA PHE A 442 -2.38 4.26 -6.14
C PHE A 442 -2.83 4.30 -4.66
N PRO A 443 -3.71 3.39 -4.22
CA PRO A 443 -4.13 3.31 -2.82
C PRO A 443 -3.02 2.77 -1.91
N THR A 444 -2.03 2.03 -2.46
CA THR A 444 -0.93 1.46 -1.69
C THR A 444 0.43 1.67 -2.35
N LYS A 445 1.50 1.62 -1.55
CA LYS A 445 2.88 1.72 -2.05
C LYS A 445 3.29 0.48 -2.85
N GLU A 446 2.84 -0.70 -2.42
CA GLU A 446 3.11 -1.98 -3.11
C GLU A 446 2.54 -1.98 -4.53
N GLU A 447 1.32 -1.46 -4.70
CA GLU A 447 0.70 -1.32 -6.02
C GLU A 447 1.46 -0.32 -6.89
N MET A 448 1.78 0.87 -6.36
CA MET A 448 2.62 1.86 -7.06
C MET A 448 3.96 1.26 -7.54
N LEU A 449 4.62 0.47 -6.69
CA LEU A 449 5.93 -0.13 -7.00
C LEU A 449 5.83 -1.38 -7.89
N SER A 450 4.71 -2.12 -7.87
CA SER A 450 4.47 -3.28 -8.75
C SER A 450 3.80 -2.91 -10.08
N SER A 451 3.27 -1.69 -10.21
CA SER A 451 2.57 -1.15 -11.39
C SER A 451 3.39 -1.12 -12.69
N GLY A 452 4.72 -1.06 -12.57
CA GLY A 452 5.62 -0.96 -13.71
C GLY A 452 5.68 0.41 -14.40
N VAL A 453 4.95 1.46 -13.98
CA VAL A 453 5.03 2.78 -14.64
C VAL A 453 6.20 3.66 -14.20
N LEU A 454 6.66 3.53 -12.96
CA LEU A 454 7.70 4.39 -12.40
C LEU A 454 9.04 4.34 -13.17
N GLN A 455 9.68 5.49 -13.34
CA GLN A 455 11.07 5.64 -13.79
C GLN A 455 11.79 6.72 -12.96
N LYS A 456 13.12 6.64 -12.86
CA LYS A 456 13.92 7.67 -12.17
C LYS A 456 13.58 9.06 -12.71
N GLY A 457 13.25 9.99 -11.83
CA GLY A 457 12.89 11.37 -12.15
C GLY A 457 11.40 11.69 -12.15
N ASP A 458 10.50 10.70 -12.07
CA ASP A 458 9.07 10.93 -11.83
C ASP A 458 8.85 11.61 -10.47
N ILE A 459 7.80 12.44 -10.35
CA ILE A 459 7.47 13.12 -9.08
C ILE A 459 6.40 12.30 -8.36
N ILE A 460 6.61 12.03 -7.07
CA ILE A 460 5.66 11.32 -6.22
C ILE A 460 5.14 12.25 -5.14
N TRP A 461 3.83 12.27 -4.96
CA TRP A 461 3.14 12.83 -3.82
C TRP A 461 2.62 11.72 -2.91
N CYS A 462 3.01 11.75 -1.63
CA CYS A 462 2.32 11.06 -0.56
C CYS A 462 1.15 11.94 -0.10
N VAL A 463 -0.07 11.45 -0.29
CA VAL A 463 -1.32 12.14 0.01
C VAL A 463 -1.81 11.71 1.39
N ASP A 464 -1.88 12.68 2.30
CA ASP A 464 -2.36 12.55 3.67
C ASP A 464 -3.79 11.95 3.74
N GLY A 465 -3.86 10.68 4.13
CA GLY A 465 -5.09 9.92 4.28
C GLY A 465 -6.00 10.39 5.41
N SER A 466 -5.69 11.48 6.11
CA SER A 466 -6.63 12.16 7.02
C SER A 466 -7.56 13.15 6.31
N VAL A 467 -7.22 13.61 5.09
CA VAL A 467 -8.03 14.57 4.31
C VAL A 467 -8.62 14.01 3.01
N GLY A 468 -8.17 12.84 2.57
CA GLY A 468 -8.67 12.17 1.36
C GLY A 468 -7.62 11.30 0.69
N LEU A 469 -7.98 10.70 -0.45
CA LEU A 469 -7.12 9.81 -1.23
C LEU A 469 -6.79 10.44 -2.59
N GLY A 470 -5.64 10.09 -3.17
CA GLY A 470 -5.26 10.47 -4.54
C GLY A 470 -5.24 11.97 -4.81
N MET A 471 -5.50 12.37 -6.05
CA MET A 471 -5.57 13.75 -6.50
C MET A 471 -6.73 14.51 -5.84
N ALA A 472 -7.78 13.82 -5.39
CA ALA A 472 -8.87 14.42 -4.62
C ALA A 472 -8.38 14.88 -3.24
N GLY A 473 -7.69 14.01 -2.49
CA GLY A 473 -7.05 14.35 -1.23
C GLY A 473 -6.01 15.45 -1.38
N LEU A 474 -5.18 15.40 -2.41
CA LEU A 474 -4.14 16.40 -2.70
C LEU A 474 -4.68 17.80 -3.06
N ARG A 475 -5.98 17.93 -3.39
CA ARG A 475 -6.66 19.21 -3.59
C ARG A 475 -7.18 19.81 -2.28
N THR A 476 -7.32 19.02 -1.23
CA THR A 476 -7.64 19.50 0.12
C THR A 476 -6.38 20.09 0.76
N ILE A 477 -6.55 21.08 1.65
CA ILE A 477 -5.42 21.62 2.43
C ILE A 477 -5.20 20.70 3.62
N ALA A 478 -4.01 20.10 3.73
CA ALA A 478 -3.57 19.32 4.88
C ALA A 478 -2.18 19.76 5.34
N ASP A 479 -1.87 19.44 6.60
CA ASP A 479 -0.58 19.76 7.21
C ASP A 479 0.53 18.78 6.80
N ASN A 480 0.18 17.57 6.33
CA ASN A 480 1.14 16.47 6.14
C ASN A 480 1.13 15.78 4.75
N HIS A 481 0.63 16.46 3.70
CA HIS A 481 0.98 16.07 2.32
C HIS A 481 2.50 16.20 2.10
N HIS A 482 3.12 15.23 1.42
CA HIS A 482 4.57 15.19 1.24
C HIS A 482 4.97 14.85 -0.20
N ILE A 483 6.12 15.35 -0.66
CA ILE A 483 6.55 15.28 -2.06
C ILE A 483 8.04 14.97 -2.20
N GLY A 484 8.38 14.13 -3.18
CA GLY A 484 9.75 13.77 -3.54
C GLY A 484 9.89 13.35 -5.00
N ILE A 485 11.13 13.05 -5.40
CA ILE A 485 11.52 12.68 -6.77
C ILE A 485 11.96 11.21 -6.76
N TYR A 486 11.30 10.34 -7.51
CA TYR A 486 11.62 8.91 -7.53
C TYR A 486 13.04 8.65 -8.05
N THR A 487 13.83 7.88 -7.31
CA THR A 487 15.24 7.55 -7.63
C THR A 487 15.45 6.10 -8.00
N GLY A 488 14.45 5.24 -7.74
CA GLY A 488 14.55 3.80 -7.92
C GLY A 488 14.60 3.31 -9.38
N ASN A 489 14.67 1.99 -9.52
CA ASN A 489 14.75 1.28 -10.80
C ASN A 489 13.39 1.09 -11.53
N GLY A 490 12.30 1.53 -10.90
CA GLY A 490 10.92 1.35 -11.38
C GLY A 490 10.10 0.36 -10.53
N THR A 491 10.73 -0.36 -9.60
CA THR A 491 10.05 -1.22 -8.60
C THR A 491 10.63 -1.12 -7.17
N SER A 492 11.85 -0.62 -7.00
CA SER A 492 12.47 -0.42 -5.69
C SER A 492 11.86 0.78 -4.94
N ASP A 493 11.60 0.63 -3.64
CA ASP A 493 11.17 1.74 -2.76
C ASP A 493 12.33 2.72 -2.53
N SER A 494 12.41 3.78 -3.34
CA SER A 494 13.52 4.74 -3.30
C SER A 494 13.15 6.08 -3.97
N TRP A 495 13.25 7.16 -3.21
CA TRP A 495 13.10 8.54 -3.70
C TRP A 495 14.06 9.51 -3.01
N TRP A 496 14.19 10.71 -3.57
CA TRP A 496 14.94 11.84 -3.07
C TRP A 496 13.97 12.91 -2.57
N GLN A 497 14.12 13.32 -1.31
CA GLN A 497 13.15 14.20 -0.63
C GLN A 497 13.81 15.07 0.45
N SER A 498 13.00 15.94 1.09
CA SER A 498 13.37 16.67 2.31
C SER A 498 12.21 16.62 3.31
N GLY A 499 12.39 15.89 4.41
CA GLY A 499 11.28 15.39 5.25
C GLY A 499 11.65 14.05 5.89
N PRO A 500 10.68 13.17 6.23
CA PRO A 500 10.93 11.87 6.87
C PRO A 500 11.94 10.99 6.12
N VAL A 501 12.92 10.46 6.85
CA VAL A 501 13.92 9.52 6.31
C VAL A 501 13.85 8.12 6.91
N LYS A 502 12.93 7.88 7.87
CA LYS A 502 12.90 6.65 8.68
C LYS A 502 11.59 5.85 8.64
N ALA A 503 10.43 6.51 8.69
CA ALA A 503 9.12 5.88 8.67
C ALA A 503 8.03 6.88 8.25
N ASP A 504 6.89 6.38 7.76
CA ASP A 504 5.69 7.18 7.53
C ASP A 504 5.22 7.84 8.84
N GLY A 505 4.94 9.15 8.79
CA GLY A 505 4.58 9.95 9.96
C GLY A 505 5.74 10.38 10.87
N ASP A 506 6.98 9.92 10.63
CA ASP A 506 8.14 10.26 11.47
C ASP A 506 8.73 11.64 11.10
N LEU A 507 8.10 12.68 11.62
CA LEU A 507 8.59 14.06 11.56
C LEU A 507 9.67 14.39 12.63
N VAL A 508 10.25 13.38 13.30
CA VAL A 508 11.39 13.54 14.21
C VAL A 508 12.70 13.12 13.53
N ASN A 509 12.70 11.99 12.81
CA ASN A 509 13.85 11.49 12.05
C ASN A 509 13.76 11.98 10.60
N VAL A 510 14.15 13.24 10.40
CA VAL A 510 13.96 14.03 9.17
C VAL A 510 15.28 14.55 8.60
N GLY A 511 15.33 14.75 7.28
CA GLY A 511 16.48 15.34 6.59
C GLY A 511 16.31 15.42 5.08
N THR A 512 17.30 16.01 4.39
CA THR A 512 17.37 16.01 2.92
C THR A 512 18.30 14.90 2.44
N ASP A 513 17.75 13.80 1.93
CA ASP A 513 18.52 12.64 1.45
C ASP A 513 17.70 11.73 0.50
N VAL A 514 18.33 10.67 -0.01
CA VAL A 514 17.66 9.54 -0.64
C VAL A 514 17.27 8.51 0.44
N CYS A 515 16.00 8.09 0.43
CA CYS A 515 15.41 7.15 1.39
C CYS A 515 14.28 6.35 0.73
N PRO A 516 13.64 5.39 1.42
CA PRO A 516 12.34 4.86 1.03
C PRO A 516 11.23 5.93 1.05
N ILE A 517 10.13 5.66 0.36
CA ILE A 517 9.00 6.58 0.15
C ILE A 517 8.16 6.68 1.43
N TYR A 518 8.61 7.45 2.40
CA TYR A 518 7.90 7.72 3.66
C TYR A 518 7.15 9.05 3.60
N GLY A 519 5.83 9.04 3.73
CA GLY A 519 5.02 10.26 3.81
C GLY A 519 5.13 10.97 5.17
N ALA A 520 4.81 12.27 5.20
CA ALA A 520 4.76 13.04 6.45
C ALA A 520 3.50 12.71 7.29
N ALA A 521 2.45 12.15 6.68
CA ALA A 521 1.30 11.61 7.39
C ALA A 521 1.53 10.13 7.76
N ALA A 522 0.84 9.64 8.79
CA ALA A 522 0.87 8.23 9.21
C ALA A 522 0.01 7.31 8.30
N LYS A 523 -0.73 7.88 7.34
CA LYS A 523 -1.48 7.16 6.30
C LYS A 523 -1.26 7.89 4.98
N ASN A 524 -0.80 7.18 3.94
CA ASN A 524 -0.51 7.78 2.65
C ASN A 524 -1.13 6.96 1.52
N THR A 525 -1.81 7.65 0.59
CA THR A 525 -2.00 7.17 -0.78
C THR A 525 -1.05 7.92 -1.70
N TYR A 526 -0.89 7.49 -2.96
CA TYR A 526 0.19 7.96 -3.81
C TYR A 526 -0.34 8.54 -5.12
N VAL A 527 0.18 9.71 -5.50
CA VAL A 527 -0.04 10.33 -6.82
C VAL A 527 1.31 10.43 -7.52
N VAL A 528 1.42 9.86 -8.72
CA VAL A 528 2.63 9.89 -9.54
C VAL A 528 2.41 10.83 -10.72
N LEU A 529 3.28 11.85 -10.84
CA LEU A 529 3.36 12.73 -12.02
C LEU A 529 4.58 12.29 -12.86
N PRO A 530 4.39 11.50 -13.94
CA PRO A 530 5.51 10.98 -14.72
C PRO A 530 6.26 12.09 -15.48
N TRP A 531 7.59 11.98 -15.52
CA TRP A 531 8.45 13.01 -16.11
C TRP A 531 8.40 13.05 -17.64
N ALA A 532 8.36 11.87 -18.27
CA ALA A 532 8.24 11.66 -19.72
C ALA A 532 7.63 10.28 -19.98
N LYS A 533 7.23 9.98 -21.23
CA LYS A 533 6.75 8.62 -21.58
C LYS A 533 7.86 7.60 -21.34
N LYS A 534 7.59 6.63 -20.45
CA LYS A 534 8.47 5.48 -20.21
C LYS A 534 8.67 4.67 -21.49
N ALA A 535 9.92 4.34 -21.79
CA ALA A 535 10.26 3.55 -22.97
C ALA A 535 9.89 2.08 -22.78
N GLU A 536 9.19 1.50 -23.76
CA GLU A 536 8.89 0.07 -23.79
C GLU A 536 10.18 -0.77 -23.93
N PRO A 537 10.28 -1.95 -23.27
CA PRO A 537 11.46 -2.79 -23.36
C PRO A 537 11.65 -3.34 -24.77
N VAL A 538 12.84 -3.15 -25.36
CA VAL A 538 13.16 -3.59 -26.72
C VAL A 538 13.29 -5.11 -26.78
N VAL A 539 12.17 -5.79 -27.01
CA VAL A 539 12.11 -7.25 -27.20
C VAL A 539 12.88 -7.62 -28.47
N THR A 540 14.14 -8.03 -28.30
CA THR A 540 15.07 -8.37 -29.39
C THR A 540 14.80 -9.79 -29.90
N THR A 541 13.64 -9.97 -30.55
CA THR A 541 13.22 -11.24 -31.13
C THR A 541 14.17 -11.66 -32.25
N THR A 542 15.07 -12.61 -31.95
CA THR A 542 16.05 -13.13 -32.91
C THR A 542 15.38 -14.14 -33.87
N THR A 543 14.56 -13.62 -34.78
CA THR A 543 13.76 -14.43 -35.71
C THR A 543 14.65 -15.08 -36.78
N SER A 544 14.93 -16.37 -36.62
CA SER A 544 15.66 -17.16 -37.62
C SER A 544 14.81 -17.36 -38.90
N THR A 545 15.16 -16.65 -39.97
CA THR A 545 14.38 -16.59 -41.21
C THR A 545 14.31 -17.92 -41.94
N THR A 546 13.12 -18.53 -42.01
CA THR A 546 12.85 -19.69 -42.89
C THR A 546 11.87 -19.29 -43.98
N THR A 547 12.35 -19.21 -45.22
CA THR A 547 11.58 -18.66 -46.35
C THR A 547 10.49 -19.62 -46.86
N SER A 548 9.23 -19.19 -46.76
CA SER A 548 8.08 -19.82 -47.44
C SER A 548 7.27 -18.78 -48.21
N THR A 549 7.16 -18.92 -49.54
CA THR A 549 6.54 -17.92 -50.43
C THR A 549 5.02 -18.08 -50.59
N THR A 550 4.29 -17.49 -49.65
CA THR A 550 2.83 -17.20 -49.60
C THR A 550 2.26 -16.18 -50.61
N THR A 551 2.10 -16.46 -51.91
CA THR A 551 1.43 -15.50 -52.82
C THR A 551 -0.10 -15.47 -52.62
N THR A 552 -0.67 -14.33 -52.23
CA THR A 552 -2.12 -14.07 -52.25
C THR A 552 -2.39 -12.60 -52.61
N THR A 553 -3.44 -12.35 -53.40
CA THR A 553 -3.72 -11.05 -54.03
C THR A 553 -4.64 -10.18 -53.17
N THR A 554 -4.21 -8.96 -52.82
CA THR A 554 -5.06 -7.95 -52.18
C THR A 554 -5.75 -7.06 -53.21
N THR A 555 -7.07 -6.90 -53.11
CA THR A 555 -7.87 -6.03 -54.00
C THR A 555 -7.90 -4.60 -53.47
N THR A 556 -7.70 -3.62 -54.35
CA THR A 556 -7.65 -2.19 -54.01
C THR A 556 -9.01 -1.63 -53.56
N MET A 557 -8.99 -0.87 -52.46
CA MET A 557 -9.90 0.26 -52.21
C MET A 557 -9.03 1.48 -51.87
N THR A 558 -9.41 2.66 -52.37
CA THR A 558 -8.57 3.87 -52.34
C THR A 558 -9.29 5.02 -51.64
N THR A 559 -8.72 5.53 -50.55
CA THR A 559 -9.06 6.87 -50.04
C THR A 559 -7.80 7.62 -49.60
N THR A 560 -7.69 8.84 -50.10
CA THR A 560 -6.55 9.77 -50.03
C THR A 560 -5.88 9.94 -48.65
N ALA A 561 -4.56 9.74 -48.60
CA ALA A 561 -3.70 10.34 -47.57
C ALA A 561 -3.06 11.64 -48.11
N VAL A 562 -2.72 12.58 -47.22
CA VAL A 562 -1.94 13.80 -47.54
C VAL A 562 -0.64 13.77 -46.76
N THR A 563 0.47 14.04 -47.45
CA THR A 563 1.84 13.88 -46.94
C THR A 563 2.38 15.13 -46.26
N THR A 564 3.09 14.97 -45.15
CA THR A 564 4.21 15.83 -44.75
C THR A 564 5.44 14.97 -44.44
N THR A 565 6.63 15.48 -44.74
CA THR A 565 7.81 14.64 -45.01
C THR A 565 8.86 14.70 -43.90
N SER A 566 9.16 13.55 -43.30
CA SER A 566 10.35 13.37 -42.46
C SER A 566 11.62 13.42 -43.31
N THR A 567 12.61 14.23 -42.92
CA THR A 567 13.91 14.28 -43.60
C THR A 567 14.99 13.77 -42.64
N SER A 568 15.60 12.64 -42.98
CA SER A 568 16.76 12.09 -42.28
C SER A 568 18.05 12.37 -43.06
N SER A 569 19.15 12.60 -42.34
CA SER A 569 20.47 12.78 -42.93
C SER A 569 21.53 12.09 -42.08
N ALA A 570 21.87 10.86 -42.44
CA ALA A 570 23.10 10.22 -41.97
C ALA A 570 24.28 10.70 -42.81
N ALA A 571 25.42 10.95 -42.16
CA ALA A 571 26.71 11.20 -42.80
C ALA A 571 27.79 10.42 -42.05
N SER A 572 28.80 9.93 -42.78
CA SER A 572 29.90 9.12 -42.27
C SER A 572 31.19 9.57 -42.96
N GLU A 573 32.27 9.71 -42.21
CA GLU A 573 33.62 9.97 -42.73
C GLU A 573 34.69 9.44 -41.75
N THR A 574 35.93 9.25 -42.24
CA THR A 574 36.82 8.20 -41.72
C THR A 574 38.31 8.61 -41.68
N THR A 575 39.06 8.11 -40.68
CA THR A 575 40.55 8.14 -40.58
C THR A 575 41.19 9.54 -40.37
N THR A 576 42.40 9.71 -39.81
CA THR A 576 43.65 8.93 -40.00
C THR A 576 44.60 9.03 -38.79
N VAL A 577 45.56 8.09 -38.67
CA VAL A 577 46.60 7.99 -37.62
C VAL A 577 47.89 8.76 -38.01
N SER A 578 48.66 9.26 -37.03
CA SER A 578 50.11 9.52 -37.16
C SER A 578 50.84 9.59 -35.81
N GLU A 579 52.01 8.95 -35.71
CA GLU A 579 52.99 9.08 -34.60
C GLU A 579 54.27 9.80 -35.09
N THR A 580 55.09 10.37 -34.19
CA THR A 580 56.57 10.52 -34.31
C THR A 580 57.17 11.02 -32.97
N VAL A 581 58.44 10.68 -32.69
CA VAL A 581 59.25 11.00 -31.47
C VAL A 581 60.64 11.54 -31.88
N THR A 582 61.56 12.05 -31.03
CA THR A 582 61.84 11.86 -29.58
C THR A 582 62.64 13.06 -28.99
N SER A 583 62.80 13.11 -27.66
CA SER A 583 63.99 13.68 -26.94
C SER A 583 64.16 15.23 -26.91
N ASP A 584 64.74 15.89 -25.87
CA ASP A 584 65.32 15.51 -24.55
C ASP A 584 65.41 16.81 -23.65
N THR A 585 65.77 16.90 -22.35
CA THR A 585 66.36 15.99 -21.33
C THR A 585 66.17 16.52 -19.87
N ILE A 586 66.42 15.67 -18.85
CA ILE A 586 67.09 15.87 -17.51
C ILE A 586 66.95 17.23 -16.74
N VAL A 587 66.70 17.32 -15.41
CA VAL A 587 66.34 16.41 -14.28
C VAL A 587 65.92 17.32 -13.07
N THR A 588 65.08 16.93 -12.08
CA THR A 588 65.39 16.08 -10.90
C THR A 588 64.11 15.70 -10.12
N GLU A 589 64.06 14.46 -9.63
CA GLU A 589 63.28 13.86 -8.49
C GLU A 589 61.98 14.53 -7.98
N THR A 590 60.87 13.79 -7.84
CA THR A 590 60.63 12.94 -6.64
C THR A 590 59.76 11.69 -6.94
N GLU A 591 59.93 10.66 -6.10
CA GLU A 591 59.20 9.38 -5.89
C GLU A 591 57.65 9.41 -6.08
N THR A 592 56.93 8.30 -6.39
CA THR A 592 57.28 6.90 -6.70
C THR A 592 56.18 6.13 -7.48
N THR A 593 56.54 4.98 -8.06
CA THR A 593 55.86 4.01 -8.95
C THR A 593 54.31 3.84 -9.00
N GLN A 594 53.79 3.92 -10.24
CA GLN A 594 52.84 3.05 -10.99
C GLN A 594 51.64 2.30 -10.33
N PRO A 595 50.49 2.20 -11.04
CA PRO A 595 49.36 1.35 -10.67
C PRO A 595 49.51 -0.12 -11.13
N VAL A 596 48.81 -1.02 -10.44
CA VAL A 596 48.54 -2.41 -10.85
C VAL A 596 47.03 -2.67 -10.70
N GLU A 597 46.43 -3.47 -11.58
CA GLU A 597 45.01 -3.80 -11.52
C GLU A 597 44.65 -4.55 -10.24
N THR A 598 43.57 -4.16 -9.55
CA THR A 598 42.92 -4.97 -8.50
C THR A 598 41.44 -4.59 -8.39
N THR A 599 40.57 -5.60 -8.35
CA THR A 599 39.12 -5.46 -8.18
C THR A 599 38.73 -5.42 -6.71
N THR A 600 38.10 -4.33 -6.28
CA THR A 600 37.44 -4.15 -4.97
C THR A 600 36.23 -3.26 -5.25
N ALA A 601 34.98 -3.71 -5.14
CA ALA A 601 34.26 -4.04 -3.90
C ALA A 601 34.30 -2.86 -2.92
N ALA A 602 33.20 -2.09 -2.87
CA ALA A 602 33.03 -1.00 -1.92
C ALA A 602 32.60 -1.55 -0.55
N THR A 603 33.15 -1.00 0.52
CA THR A 603 32.81 -1.37 1.90
C THR A 603 32.30 -0.12 2.63
N THR A 604 31.04 -0.13 3.04
CA THR A 604 30.47 0.91 3.90
C THR A 604 31.14 0.82 5.27
N SER A 605 31.60 1.96 5.81
CA SER A 605 32.21 2.02 7.14
C SER A 605 31.21 2.64 8.13
N GLU A 606 30.43 1.81 8.79
CA GLU A 606 29.54 2.19 9.88
C GLU A 606 30.25 2.10 11.23
N VAL A 607 29.60 2.59 12.30
CA VAL A 607 30.19 2.63 13.64
C VAL A 607 29.83 1.35 14.41
N PRO A 608 30.81 0.57 14.92
CA PRO A 608 30.52 -0.62 15.70
C PRO A 608 29.83 -0.35 17.03
N VAL A 609 29.05 -1.32 17.50
CA VAL A 609 28.26 -1.25 18.74
C VAL A 609 28.92 -2.13 19.81
N GLN A 610 29.11 -1.59 21.02
CA GLN A 610 29.67 -2.35 22.13
C GLN A 610 28.61 -2.65 23.20
N THR A 611 28.04 -3.87 23.17
CA THR A 611 27.10 -4.37 24.18
C THR A 611 27.76 -5.22 25.27
N ASP A 612 29.00 -5.68 25.05
CA ASP A 612 29.81 -6.47 26.00
C ASP A 612 31.15 -5.76 26.27
N PRO A 613 31.68 -5.73 27.51
CA PRO A 613 32.96 -5.06 27.82
C PRO A 613 34.17 -5.61 27.05
N ASN A 614 34.09 -6.87 26.59
CA ASN A 614 35.14 -7.63 25.91
C ASN A 614 34.92 -7.77 24.40
N VAL A 615 33.69 -7.67 23.89
CA VAL A 615 33.38 -7.86 22.45
C VAL A 615 32.77 -6.61 21.82
N VAL A 616 33.29 -6.24 20.66
CA VAL A 616 32.81 -5.13 19.83
C VAL A 616 32.08 -5.72 18.62
N LEU A 617 30.77 -5.45 18.50
CA LEU A 617 29.94 -5.91 17.38
C LEU A 617 30.05 -4.98 16.18
N ARG A 618 29.93 -5.55 14.99
CA ARG A 618 29.61 -4.79 13.77
C ARG A 618 28.22 -4.17 13.88
N SER A 619 27.94 -3.10 13.14
CA SER A 619 26.59 -2.52 13.05
C SER A 619 25.56 -3.54 12.53
N ASP A 620 25.93 -4.29 11.51
CA ASP A 620 25.11 -5.31 10.84
C ASP A 620 25.04 -6.67 11.55
N ALA A 621 25.60 -6.79 12.77
CA ALA A 621 25.60 -8.02 13.56
C ALA A 621 24.18 -8.55 13.86
N GLY A 622 23.24 -7.64 14.12
CA GLY A 622 21.84 -7.96 14.41
C GLY A 622 21.02 -8.43 13.20
N GLU A 623 21.51 -8.19 11.98
CA GLU A 623 20.93 -8.75 10.75
C GLU A 623 21.61 -10.07 10.38
N LYS A 624 22.95 -10.11 10.45
CA LYS A 624 23.73 -11.29 10.06
C LYS A 624 23.51 -12.51 10.94
N ILE A 625 23.10 -12.34 12.20
CA ILE A 625 22.75 -13.47 13.08
C ILE A 625 21.62 -14.34 12.50
N PHE A 626 20.76 -13.81 11.63
CA PHE A 626 19.73 -14.59 10.94
C PHE A 626 20.29 -15.44 9.78
N SER A 627 21.43 -15.03 9.18
CA SER A 627 21.92 -15.60 7.93
C SER A 627 22.48 -17.02 8.07
N SER A 628 22.13 -17.90 7.11
CA SER A 628 22.62 -19.28 7.14
C SER A 628 24.14 -19.35 6.94
N GLY A 629 24.85 -20.05 7.85
CA GLY A 629 26.31 -20.18 7.80
C GLY A 629 27.09 -18.95 8.29
N VAL A 630 26.45 -18.05 9.04
CA VAL A 630 27.09 -16.95 9.78
C VAL A 630 28.28 -17.44 10.62
N LYS A 631 29.32 -16.62 10.77
CA LYS A 631 30.49 -16.87 11.62
C LYS A 631 30.65 -15.78 12.67
N ALA A 632 31.44 -16.04 13.70
CA ALA A 632 31.81 -15.03 14.70
C ALA A 632 32.52 -13.81 14.06
N SER A 633 33.27 -14.01 12.97
CA SER A 633 33.89 -12.94 12.17
C SER A 633 32.90 -11.97 11.53
N ASP A 634 31.66 -12.42 11.36
CA ASP A 634 30.60 -11.71 10.65
C ASP A 634 29.69 -10.97 11.63
N ILE A 635 29.86 -11.22 12.93
CA ILE A 635 29.15 -10.61 14.06
C ILE A 635 30.06 -9.63 14.82
N ALA A 636 31.29 -10.04 15.16
CA ALA A 636 32.25 -9.21 15.87
C ALA A 636 33.25 -8.52 14.93
N GLU A 637 33.58 -7.27 15.23
CA GLU A 637 34.65 -6.49 14.59
C GLU A 637 35.98 -6.61 15.34
N SER A 638 35.92 -6.77 16.67
CA SER A 638 37.07 -7.15 17.50
C SER A 638 36.60 -7.74 18.83
N ALA A 639 37.49 -8.47 19.50
CA ALA A 639 37.27 -8.89 20.87
C ALA A 639 38.58 -8.88 21.66
N LYS A 640 38.50 -8.88 23.00
CA LYS A 640 39.68 -8.89 23.87
C LYS A 640 39.45 -9.72 25.14
N ILE A 641 40.52 -10.28 25.67
CA ILE A 641 40.55 -10.87 27.02
C ILE A 641 41.49 -10.03 27.87
N VAL A 642 41.10 -9.78 29.13
CA VAL A 642 41.96 -9.22 30.16
C VAL A 642 42.31 -10.35 31.13
N ASP A 643 43.60 -10.57 31.40
CA ASP A 643 44.04 -11.61 32.36
C ASP A 643 44.06 -11.11 33.82
N ASP A 644 44.34 -12.03 34.76
CA ASP A 644 44.37 -11.75 36.21
C ASP A 644 45.45 -10.72 36.62
N ASP A 645 46.48 -10.52 35.79
CA ASP A 645 47.54 -9.52 35.99
C ASP A 645 47.21 -8.17 35.31
N GLY A 646 46.08 -8.08 34.59
CA GLY A 646 45.56 -6.88 33.93
C GLY A 646 46.12 -6.63 32.52
N PHE A 647 46.75 -7.63 31.90
CA PHE A 647 47.23 -7.53 30.52
C PHE A 647 46.06 -7.78 29.53
N VAL A 648 45.97 -6.94 28.50
CA VAL A 648 44.91 -7.02 27.48
C VAL A 648 45.45 -7.72 26.23
N SER A 649 44.82 -8.83 25.86
CA SER A 649 45.04 -9.50 24.57
C SER A 649 43.87 -9.19 23.65
N GLU A 650 44.14 -8.54 22.52
CA GLU A 650 43.15 -8.23 21.48
C GLU A 650 43.21 -9.26 20.35
N PHE A 651 42.05 -9.64 19.82
CA PHE A 651 41.86 -10.69 18.81
C PHE A 651 41.10 -10.15 17.60
N LYS A 652 41.44 -10.65 16.41
CA LYS A 652 40.81 -10.27 15.15
C LYS A 652 39.55 -11.10 14.86
N PRO A 653 38.62 -10.59 14.02
CA PRO A 653 37.43 -11.33 13.61
C PRO A 653 37.69 -12.76 13.12
N GLU A 654 38.77 -12.99 12.38
CA GLU A 654 39.11 -14.30 11.78
C GLU A 654 39.65 -15.31 12.81
N GLU A 655 39.92 -14.87 14.04
CA GLU A 655 40.42 -15.69 15.15
C GLU A 655 39.29 -16.11 16.11
N LEU A 656 38.06 -15.60 15.90
CA LEU A 656 36.89 -15.85 16.73
C LEU A 656 36.03 -16.99 16.18
N SER A 657 35.25 -17.63 17.06
CA SER A 657 34.43 -18.81 16.79
C SER A 657 33.21 -18.89 17.70
N PHE A 658 32.27 -19.80 17.42
CA PHE A 658 31.19 -20.18 18.33
C PHE A 658 31.56 -21.35 19.24
N GLY A 659 32.86 -21.49 19.54
CA GLY A 659 33.43 -22.59 20.31
C GLY A 659 33.77 -23.80 19.43
N ARG A 660 34.43 -24.78 20.06
CA ARG A 660 34.94 -25.97 19.37
C ARG A 660 33.81 -26.82 18.77
N ASP A 661 34.02 -27.25 17.53
CA ASP A 661 33.15 -28.18 16.77
C ASP A 661 31.70 -27.68 16.53
N ARG A 662 31.48 -26.34 16.55
CA ARG A 662 30.17 -25.74 16.22
C ARG A 662 30.19 -24.95 14.91
N GLU A 663 29.19 -25.21 14.08
CA GLU A 663 28.92 -24.45 12.83
C GLU A 663 27.88 -23.34 13.04
N THR A 664 27.24 -23.27 14.22
CA THR A 664 26.19 -22.29 14.57
C THR A 664 26.41 -21.70 15.97
N PRO A 665 25.92 -20.47 16.24
CA PRO A 665 26.04 -19.82 17.55
C PRO A 665 25.21 -20.50 18.64
N GLU A 666 25.68 -20.43 19.89
CA GLU A 666 24.81 -20.63 21.05
C GLU A 666 24.09 -19.31 21.36
N MET A 667 22.75 -19.36 21.44
CA MET A 667 21.89 -18.20 21.62
C MET A 667 21.19 -18.29 22.98
N HIS A 668 21.45 -17.33 23.85
CA HIS A 668 20.85 -17.23 25.18
C HIS A 668 19.84 -16.10 25.22
N PHE A 669 18.59 -16.42 25.57
CA PHE A 669 17.52 -15.42 25.69
C PHE A 669 17.43 -14.91 27.13
N VAL A 670 17.58 -13.60 27.31
CA VAL A 670 17.58 -12.94 28.62
C VAL A 670 16.49 -11.88 28.68
N ARG A 671 15.60 -11.99 29.68
CA ARG A 671 14.57 -10.97 29.94
C ARG A 671 15.13 -9.84 30.82
N ASP A 672 15.03 -8.61 30.35
CA ASP A 672 15.45 -7.40 31.04
C ASP A 672 14.27 -6.39 31.06
N GLY A 673 13.49 -6.44 32.14
CA GLY A 673 12.22 -5.70 32.25
C GLY A 673 11.22 -6.10 31.16
N ASN A 674 10.82 -5.14 30.33
CA ASN A 674 9.88 -5.31 29.21
C ASN A 674 10.58 -5.70 27.89
N VAL A 675 11.85 -6.14 27.93
CA VAL A 675 12.66 -6.43 26.74
C VAL A 675 13.21 -7.85 26.82
N PHE A 676 13.08 -8.62 25.76
CA PHE A 676 13.81 -9.88 25.59
C PHE A 676 15.04 -9.64 24.71
N LYS A 677 16.19 -10.14 25.15
CA LYS A 677 17.51 -9.94 24.53
C LYS A 677 18.06 -11.28 24.05
N CYS A 678 18.60 -11.32 22.84
CA CYS A 678 19.38 -12.43 22.34
C CYS A 678 20.88 -12.14 22.56
N LEU A 679 21.54 -12.96 23.38
CA LEU A 679 22.98 -12.94 23.58
C LEU A 679 23.63 -14.09 22.79
N VAL A 680 24.80 -13.86 22.20
CA VAL A 680 25.56 -14.89 21.45
C VAL A 680 26.94 -15.09 22.05
N ASP A 681 27.27 -16.33 22.42
CA ASP A 681 28.58 -16.66 22.99
C ASP A 681 29.69 -16.67 21.92
N ILE A 682 30.76 -15.91 22.15
CA ILE A 682 31.89 -15.77 21.23
C ILE A 682 33.19 -16.25 21.90
N TYR A 683 33.92 -17.14 21.21
CA TYR A 683 35.06 -17.87 21.74
C TYR A 683 36.34 -17.65 20.92
N PHE A 684 37.47 -17.53 21.60
CA PHE A 684 38.81 -17.68 21.04
C PHE A 684 39.34 -19.07 21.38
N GLY A 685 39.36 -19.98 20.40
CA GLY A 685 39.63 -21.40 20.62
C GLY A 685 38.61 -22.05 21.56
N ASP A 686 39.06 -22.48 22.75
CA ASP A 686 38.20 -23.08 23.79
C ASP A 686 37.76 -22.06 24.87
N ILE A 687 38.14 -20.77 24.75
CA ILE A 687 37.93 -19.75 25.79
C ILE A 687 36.78 -18.82 25.39
N LEU A 688 35.73 -18.73 26.21
CA LEU A 688 34.66 -17.73 26.07
C LEU A 688 35.24 -16.33 26.30
N VAL A 689 35.04 -15.43 25.34
CA VAL A 689 35.53 -14.05 25.38
C VAL A 689 34.46 -13.11 25.95
N GLY A 690 33.21 -13.31 25.55
CA GLY A 690 32.04 -12.55 26.00
C GLY A 690 30.77 -13.08 25.35
N SER A 691 29.63 -12.51 25.75
CA SER A 691 28.28 -12.93 25.32
C SER A 691 27.46 -11.69 24.94
N PRO A 692 27.86 -10.93 23.91
CA PRO A 692 27.20 -9.68 23.52
C PRO A 692 25.74 -9.85 23.12
N GLU A 693 24.95 -8.82 23.43
CA GLU A 693 23.58 -8.65 22.94
C GLU A 693 23.63 -8.30 21.46
N VAL A 694 23.12 -9.19 20.60
CA VAL A 694 23.10 -9.02 19.13
C VAL A 694 21.76 -8.52 18.60
N THR A 695 20.65 -8.82 19.28
CA THR A 695 19.31 -8.33 18.92
C THR A 695 18.35 -8.38 20.13
N ARG A 696 17.20 -7.72 20.03
CA ARG A 696 16.17 -7.62 21.08
C ARG A 696 14.76 -7.44 20.51
N VAL A 697 13.75 -7.71 21.33
CA VAL A 697 12.32 -7.48 21.03
C VAL A 697 11.61 -6.94 22.27
N LEU A 698 10.55 -6.14 22.11
CA LEU A 698 9.73 -5.68 23.23
C LEU A 698 8.70 -6.76 23.63
N LYS A 699 8.34 -6.83 24.92
CA LYS A 699 7.21 -7.67 25.35
C LYS A 699 5.93 -7.12 24.73
N GLY A 700 5.18 -7.95 24.00
CA GLY A 700 3.96 -7.58 23.27
C GLY A 700 4.15 -7.07 21.83
N ASP A 701 5.39 -7.01 21.34
CA ASP A 701 5.78 -6.63 19.97
C ASP A 701 6.09 -7.93 19.19
N VAL A 702 5.05 -8.46 18.56
CA VAL A 702 4.97 -9.85 18.07
C VAL A 702 5.20 -9.92 16.57
N ASN A 703 4.81 -8.89 15.84
CA ASN A 703 5.18 -8.73 14.42
C ASN A 703 6.63 -8.25 14.21
N LEU A 704 7.32 -7.86 15.30
CA LEU A 704 8.70 -7.34 15.34
C LEU A 704 8.86 -5.96 14.67
N ASP A 705 7.81 -5.15 14.59
CA ASP A 705 7.87 -3.77 14.07
C ASP A 705 8.32 -2.72 15.11
N GLY A 706 8.36 -3.10 16.39
CA GLY A 706 8.74 -2.23 17.52
C GLY A 706 7.60 -1.47 18.18
N ILE A 707 6.34 -1.70 17.78
CA ILE A 707 5.14 -0.97 18.21
C ILE A 707 4.10 -1.95 18.77
N ILE A 708 3.96 -2.02 20.09
CA ILE A 708 2.96 -2.87 20.76
C ILE A 708 1.54 -2.35 20.47
N ASN A 709 0.79 -3.03 19.60
CA ASN A 709 -0.51 -2.56 19.12
C ASN A 709 -1.58 -3.66 18.93
N ALA A 710 -2.68 -3.34 18.23
CA ALA A 710 -3.77 -4.28 17.99
C ALA A 710 -3.44 -5.37 16.95
N VAL A 711 -2.47 -5.13 16.07
CA VAL A 711 -1.95 -6.13 15.12
C VAL A 711 -1.33 -7.30 15.88
N ASP A 712 -0.48 -7.03 16.87
CA ASP A 712 0.15 -8.07 17.73
C ASP A 712 -0.90 -8.91 18.45
N ALA A 713 -1.90 -8.26 19.06
CA ALA A 713 -3.01 -8.96 19.70
C ALA A 713 -3.78 -9.86 18.71
N SER A 714 -3.97 -9.43 17.46
CA SER A 714 -4.65 -10.23 16.44
C SER A 714 -3.77 -11.37 15.88
N ALA A 715 -2.46 -11.16 15.78
CA ALA A 715 -1.49 -12.20 15.43
C ALA A 715 -1.45 -13.30 16.50
N VAL A 716 -1.37 -12.93 17.79
CA VAL A 716 -1.40 -13.86 18.92
C VAL A 716 -2.73 -14.62 19.01
N LEU A 717 -3.86 -13.95 18.76
CA LEU A 717 -5.17 -14.61 18.71
C LEU A 717 -5.27 -15.60 17.54
N THR A 718 -4.69 -15.24 16.37
CA THR A 718 -4.64 -16.10 15.19
C THR A 718 -3.77 -17.33 15.44
N TYR A 719 -2.57 -17.14 16.02
CA TYR A 719 -1.67 -18.22 16.41
C TYR A 719 -2.36 -19.21 17.37
N TYR A 720 -3.02 -18.69 18.41
CA TYR A 720 -3.79 -19.50 19.34
C TYR A 720 -4.95 -20.26 18.65
N ALA A 721 -5.72 -19.60 17.78
CA ALA A 721 -6.86 -20.21 17.09
C ALA A 721 -6.42 -21.32 16.11
N LYS A 722 -5.29 -21.13 15.40
CA LYS A 722 -4.71 -22.13 14.50
C LYS A 722 -4.21 -23.36 15.25
N HIS A 723 -3.39 -23.17 16.30
CA HIS A 723 -2.91 -24.29 17.10
C HIS A 723 -4.04 -25.01 17.86
N SER A 724 -5.07 -24.28 18.32
CA SER A 724 -6.29 -24.85 18.91
C SER A 724 -7.14 -25.69 17.93
N THR A 725 -6.84 -25.63 16.63
CA THR A 725 -7.50 -26.42 15.58
C THR A 725 -6.54 -27.38 14.86
N GLU A 726 -5.42 -27.72 15.51
CA GLU A 726 -4.36 -28.62 14.99
C GLU A 726 -3.74 -28.15 13.66
N GLN A 727 -3.79 -26.84 13.36
CA GLN A 727 -3.15 -26.24 12.19
C GLN A 727 -1.79 -25.65 12.56
N GLU A 728 -0.74 -25.96 11.79
CA GLU A 728 0.53 -25.24 11.86
C GLU A 728 0.31 -23.76 11.50
N TYR A 729 0.89 -22.86 12.29
CA TYR A 729 0.95 -21.43 12.02
C TYR A 729 2.22 -20.87 12.65
N TYR A 730 2.73 -19.79 12.08
CA TYR A 730 3.95 -19.12 12.49
C TYR A 730 3.70 -17.61 12.43
N PHE A 731 4.26 -16.85 13.37
CA PHE A 731 4.21 -15.39 13.35
C PHE A 731 4.98 -14.81 12.16
N THR A 732 6.02 -15.51 11.73
CA THR A 732 6.92 -15.12 10.65
C THR A 732 6.64 -15.87 9.34
N THR A 733 6.81 -15.19 8.22
CA THR A 733 6.68 -15.81 6.89
C THR A 733 7.83 -16.77 6.64
N ARG A 734 7.50 -18.06 6.49
CA ARG A 734 8.47 -19.16 6.47
C ARG A 734 9.06 -19.40 5.06
N GLU A 735 9.72 -18.39 4.51
CA GLU A 735 10.29 -18.46 3.15
C GLU A 735 11.62 -19.25 3.08
N GLU A 736 12.46 -19.18 4.12
CA GLU A 736 13.67 -20.01 4.26
C GLU A 736 13.78 -20.60 5.69
N PRO A 737 14.22 -21.87 5.86
CA PRO A 737 13.98 -22.65 7.08
C PRO A 737 14.94 -22.40 8.24
N LEU A 738 15.89 -21.46 8.11
CA LEU A 738 16.83 -21.05 9.18
C LEU A 738 16.63 -19.60 9.61
N GLU A 739 16.48 -18.67 8.67
CA GLU A 739 16.15 -17.26 8.97
C GLU A 739 14.83 -17.13 9.75
N SER A 740 13.89 -18.06 9.55
CA SER A 740 12.63 -18.10 10.30
C SER A 740 12.82 -18.48 11.77
N GLU A 741 13.76 -19.35 12.16
CA GLU A 741 13.72 -19.94 13.52
C GLU A 741 14.00 -18.90 14.62
N LEU A 742 15.00 -18.04 14.46
CA LEU A 742 15.30 -17.02 15.47
C LEU A 742 14.22 -15.94 15.53
N LYS A 743 13.71 -15.48 14.39
CA LYS A 743 12.63 -14.48 14.33
C LYS A 743 11.34 -15.03 14.96
N GLU A 744 10.97 -16.27 14.63
CA GLU A 744 9.81 -16.95 15.20
C GLU A 744 9.94 -17.12 16.72
N ARG A 745 11.13 -17.47 17.22
CA ARG A 745 11.38 -17.60 18.66
C ARG A 745 11.36 -16.26 19.39
N MET A 746 11.81 -15.18 18.75
CA MET A 746 11.66 -13.82 19.30
C MET A 746 10.20 -13.37 19.33
N ALA A 747 9.44 -13.60 18.25
CA ALA A 747 8.00 -13.34 18.21
C ALA A 747 7.24 -14.16 19.27
N PHE A 748 7.59 -15.44 19.46
CA PHE A 748 7.02 -16.28 20.51
C PHE A 748 7.29 -15.72 21.91
N LEU A 749 8.54 -15.33 22.20
CA LEU A 749 8.91 -14.74 23.50
C LEU A 749 8.19 -13.40 23.74
N ALA A 750 7.97 -12.60 22.69
CA ALA A 750 7.19 -11.38 22.78
C ALA A 750 5.68 -11.64 22.94
N ALA A 751 5.17 -12.76 22.41
CA ALA A 751 3.76 -13.16 22.45
C ALA A 751 3.33 -13.86 23.75
N ASP A 752 4.24 -14.52 24.47
CA ASP A 752 3.97 -15.18 25.75
C ASP A 752 4.00 -14.15 26.89
N ILE A 753 2.85 -13.55 27.17
CA ILE A 753 2.69 -12.48 28.16
C ILE A 753 2.38 -13.06 29.55
N ASP A 754 1.58 -14.12 29.61
CA ASP A 754 0.98 -14.69 30.82
C ASP A 754 1.82 -15.80 31.47
N THR A 755 2.68 -16.51 30.71
CA THR A 755 3.63 -17.48 31.27
C THR A 755 5.12 -17.09 31.13
N GLU A 756 5.47 -16.20 30.19
CA GLU A 756 6.84 -15.75 29.89
C GLU A 756 7.85 -16.90 29.73
N SER A 757 7.49 -17.97 29.01
CA SER A 757 8.29 -19.18 28.89
C SER A 757 9.59 -18.97 28.09
N GLY A 758 10.71 -18.88 28.82
CA GLY A 758 12.05 -18.73 28.22
C GLY A 758 12.47 -19.88 27.28
N ASN A 759 11.71 -20.98 27.24
CA ASN A 759 11.94 -22.14 26.38
C ASN A 759 11.19 -22.08 25.04
N CYS A 760 10.55 -20.96 24.68
CA CYS A 760 9.90 -20.77 23.38
C CYS A 760 8.86 -21.88 23.03
N GLY A 761 8.06 -22.30 24.01
CA GLY A 761 7.06 -23.38 23.82
C GLY A 761 7.63 -24.79 23.66
N GLN A 762 8.93 -25.04 23.92
CA GLN A 762 9.55 -26.37 23.79
C GLN A 762 9.27 -27.34 24.95
N ASP A 763 8.43 -26.95 25.93
CA ASP A 763 7.96 -27.83 27.00
C ASP A 763 6.50 -27.55 27.42
N ASP A 764 5.91 -28.44 28.23
CA ASP A 764 4.51 -28.37 28.67
C ASP A 764 4.22 -27.23 29.69
N SER A 765 5.14 -26.29 29.96
CA SER A 765 5.04 -25.35 31.10
C SER A 765 4.61 -23.92 30.77
N GLY A 766 4.60 -23.52 29.49
CA GLY A 766 4.07 -22.24 29.03
C GLY A 766 3.71 -22.29 27.55
N GLY A 767 2.72 -21.50 27.12
CA GLY A 767 2.18 -21.62 25.78
C GLY A 767 1.09 -20.59 25.46
N ILE A 768 1.21 -20.00 24.28
CA ILE A 768 0.45 -18.84 23.82
C ILE A 768 -1.06 -19.10 23.82
N SER A 769 -1.81 -18.21 24.44
CA SER A 769 -3.25 -18.35 24.69
C SER A 769 -4.07 -17.12 24.28
N ALA A 770 -5.40 -17.26 24.29
CA ALA A 770 -6.30 -16.11 24.13
C ALA A 770 -6.14 -15.04 25.24
N LYS A 771 -5.55 -15.38 26.40
CA LYS A 771 -5.25 -14.37 27.44
C LYS A 771 -4.17 -13.42 26.98
N ASP A 772 -3.14 -13.92 26.30
CA ASP A 772 -1.99 -13.13 25.86
C ASP A 772 -2.42 -12.09 24.84
N ALA A 773 -3.19 -12.50 23.84
CA ALA A 773 -3.87 -11.60 22.91
C ALA A 773 -4.73 -10.54 23.65
N THR A 774 -5.48 -10.97 24.67
CA THR A 774 -6.31 -10.07 25.48
C THR A 774 -5.45 -9.10 26.30
N ALA A 775 -4.30 -9.54 26.82
CA ALA A 775 -3.37 -8.73 27.60
C ALA A 775 -2.69 -7.68 26.73
N ILE A 776 -2.20 -8.05 25.54
CA ILE A 776 -1.63 -7.11 24.56
C ILE A 776 -2.69 -6.08 24.15
N LEU A 777 -3.90 -6.52 23.78
CA LEU A 777 -4.99 -5.61 23.40
C LEU A 777 -5.37 -4.66 24.55
N THR A 778 -5.40 -5.15 25.79
CA THR A 778 -5.71 -4.34 26.98
C THR A 778 -4.56 -3.39 27.33
N PHE A 779 -3.31 -3.79 27.12
CA PHE A 779 -2.12 -2.96 27.32
C PHE A 779 -2.13 -1.78 26.33
N TYR A 780 -2.27 -2.08 25.04
CA TYR A 780 -2.43 -1.10 23.97
C TYR A 780 -3.61 -0.15 24.25
N ALA A 781 -4.82 -0.67 24.42
CA ALA A 781 -6.01 0.16 24.59
C ALA A 781 -5.94 1.09 25.82
N LYS A 782 -5.36 0.64 26.94
CA LYS A 782 -5.16 1.49 28.13
C LYS A 782 -4.08 2.56 27.90
N GLN A 783 -2.97 2.24 27.24
CA GLN A 783 -1.96 3.24 26.87
C GLN A 783 -2.52 4.28 25.89
N SER A 784 -3.24 3.86 24.84
CA SER A 784 -3.89 4.76 23.88
C SER A 784 -4.93 5.68 24.54
N ALA A 785 -5.59 5.21 25.60
CA ALA A 785 -6.47 6.03 26.44
C ALA A 785 -5.75 6.91 27.48
N GLY A 786 -4.41 6.98 27.44
CA GLY A 786 -3.58 7.82 28.31
C GLY A 786 -3.37 7.28 29.73
N HIS A 787 -3.72 6.02 30.01
CA HIS A 787 -3.44 5.39 31.29
C HIS A 787 -2.00 4.87 31.35
N ASN A 788 -1.20 5.38 32.28
CA ASN A 788 0.09 4.81 32.62
C ASN A 788 -0.11 3.48 33.37
N ILE A 789 0.22 2.38 32.71
CA ILE A 789 0.09 1.01 33.22
C ILE A 789 1.31 0.17 32.85
N THR A 790 1.56 -0.88 33.63
CA THR A 790 2.59 -1.89 33.39
C THR A 790 1.95 -3.23 33.01
N TRP A 791 2.76 -4.17 32.51
CA TRP A 791 2.31 -5.54 32.25
C TRP A 791 1.79 -6.26 33.50
N ASN A 792 2.27 -5.90 34.70
CA ASN A 792 1.80 -6.49 35.96
C ASN A 792 0.36 -6.07 36.30
N ASP A 793 -0.05 -4.84 35.94
CA ASP A 793 -1.39 -4.28 36.19
C ASP A 793 -2.50 -4.92 35.32
N LEU A 794 -2.19 -6.04 34.65
CA LEU A 794 -3.09 -6.83 33.81
C LEU A 794 -3.32 -8.26 34.35
N PHE A 795 -2.58 -8.68 35.38
CA PHE A 795 -2.63 -10.04 35.94
C PHE A 795 -2.93 -10.09 37.46
N GLU A 796 -3.29 -8.95 38.07
CA GLU A 796 -3.90 -8.85 39.41
C GLU A 796 -5.45 -8.89 39.37
#